data_AF-G8A542-F1
#
_entry.id   AF-G8A542-F1
#
_cell.length_a   1.000
_cell.length_b   1.000
_cell.length_c   1.000
_cell.angle_alpha   90.00
_cell.angle_beta   90.00
_cell.angle_gamma   90.00
#
_symmetry.space_group_name_H-M   'P 1'
#
loop_
_entity.id
_entity.type
_entity.pdbx_description
1 polymer ?
#
loop_
_entity_poly.entity_id
_entity_poly.type
_entity_poly.pdbx_seq_one_letter_code
_entity_poly.pdbx_strand_id
1 'polypeptide(L)'
;MPCVMVSHPLVVNSLILAVNVDGFAPDKVHIVGTAVYYISMKVGSDINIIYRSTYDMHFIRSKTIHVHGQDQRVNHNTDVMRLARLRTLGGVLRHAFALLLLSRVSWVAADDVNYTFDIANDVVAPDGFNRAGVIVNGIFPGTLIQANKDDVLHITTNNILTDPNMRRSLTIHWHGLFQMRTATEDGPAFVNQCPVAPGHSYTYDIPLNGQAGTYWYHSHLASQYVDGLRGLYDVDDASTVITLADWYHLPSIGLTEKYLEKTFREPVADSGLINGKGRFEGGPKVQWARINVVAGKRYRFRCINISGYGEFEFSIEGHDMTIIEVDGVSHEPLRVDSFEIYAGQRYSFVLNANQRVDNYWISAPMEMHHDSDNDNLDGDNVFAVLHYEGAPDTDPKGDARKAFKKGDELEEHLLVPLFNPEAPGGATADHIIDLKFTEDKNDTTGHRIWTVNGLAYAAPDLPTLLNILANNATEMGDFGPNENTNVLKFNETVELVIHGSAGGMSGPSNFINPPQRDVVGVGGSTVRIRFRADNPGPWFLHCHIVSYCVVPMDTGMLRSLPLFPLALASLVYAHAPTHVPGLGTWYHERDHPVHKLFPRAPTDGGQYDEVGSEAWTAAFPSGKPDVDAMPQEWRDALQSAIEAGKIPDIPTSDASTGFPTYDDDVDPASPEVCSATYKCRVDGDIWDAPDNVLGIGFDDGPWLGTQDLTDFLEENNERATHFVIGLNIRSRPQEFLRILDQGGDIAVHTYTHPYMTSLTNLEVVAEVAFIFGWTMEIIRRSAGGRIPKYWRPPTGDMDHRVRSIAREIFGLEVIMWNHDTFDWRMSQGGTTPQIINASLTEWITEQWMGDQISSSVIL
;
A
#
# COMPACT_ATOMS: atom_id res chain seq x y z
N MET A 1 11.66 -13.84 29.81
CA MET A 1 11.39 -14.84 28.76
C MET A 1 11.48 -14.13 27.42
N PRO A 2 11.86 -14.81 26.33
CA PRO A 2 11.63 -14.31 24.99
C PRO A 2 10.17 -13.87 24.85
N CYS A 3 9.96 -12.70 24.28
CA CYS A 3 8.65 -12.21 23.90
C CYS A 3 8.63 -11.99 22.39
N VAL A 4 7.68 -12.64 21.73
CA VAL A 4 7.55 -12.60 20.27
C VAL A 4 6.73 -11.37 19.91
N MET A 5 7.41 -10.26 19.60
CA MET A 5 6.78 -8.96 19.39
C MET A 5 6.22 -8.83 17.97
N VAL A 6 4.94 -8.51 17.87
CA VAL A 6 4.19 -8.40 16.62
C VAL A 6 3.64 -7.00 16.47
N SER A 7 4.04 -6.33 15.41
CA SER A 7 3.45 -5.07 14.97
C SER A 7 2.25 -5.33 14.06
N HIS A 8 1.02 -5.17 14.59
CA HIS A 8 -0.14 -4.90 13.72
C HIS A 8 0.12 -3.59 12.98
N PRO A 9 -0.40 -3.40 11.76
CA PRO A 9 0.41 -2.93 10.64
C PRO A 9 0.96 -1.52 10.80
N LEU A 10 2.12 -1.45 11.47
CA LEU A 10 2.65 -0.21 11.98
C LEU A 10 3.25 0.68 10.91
N VAL A 11 3.51 0.17 9.69
CA VAL A 11 3.58 0.91 8.43
C VAL A 11 3.97 0.06 7.21
N VAL A 12 3.68 0.61 6.02
CA VAL A 12 4.10 0.16 4.67
C VAL A 12 5.58 -0.21 4.56
N ASN A 13 6.41 0.36 5.43
CA ASN A 13 7.85 0.23 5.53
C ASN A 13 8.32 0.00 7.00
N SER A 14 7.70 -0.93 7.74
CA SER A 14 8.25 -1.34 9.04
C SER A 14 9.54 -2.16 8.85
N LEU A 15 10.71 -1.58 9.18
CA LEU A 15 11.99 -2.27 9.20
C LEU A 15 12.33 -2.75 10.63
N ILE A 16 12.88 -3.96 10.75
CA ILE A 16 13.64 -4.30 11.96
C ILE A 16 14.99 -3.64 11.84
N LEU A 17 15.58 -3.17 12.94
CA LEU A 17 16.84 -2.46 12.87
C LEU A 17 17.69 -2.56 14.12
N ALA A 18 18.85 -3.17 13.95
CA ALA A 18 20.00 -3.04 14.85
C ALA A 18 19.84 -3.63 16.26
N VAL A 19 20.24 -4.90 16.40
CA VAL A 19 20.56 -5.48 17.71
C VAL A 19 21.79 -4.80 18.32
N ASN A 20 21.83 -4.69 19.65
CA ASN A 20 23.07 -4.41 20.39
C ASN A 20 23.09 -5.10 21.78
N VAL A 21 24.30 -5.36 22.27
CA VAL A 21 24.62 -5.91 23.59
C VAL A 21 25.45 -4.89 24.37
N ASP A 22 24.83 -4.13 25.27
CA ASP A 22 25.57 -3.32 26.25
C ASP A 22 26.01 -4.20 27.43
N GLY A 23 27.26 -4.68 27.42
CA GLY A 23 27.66 -5.69 28.41
C GLY A 23 29.12 -6.14 28.47
N PHE A 24 30.13 -5.27 28.25
CA PHE A 24 31.51 -5.62 28.61
C PHE A 24 32.26 -4.49 29.34
N ALA A 25 32.40 -4.66 30.66
CA ALA A 25 33.49 -4.05 31.44
C ALA A 25 34.78 -4.89 31.25
N PRO A 26 35.98 -4.30 31.39
CA PRO A 26 37.17 -4.83 30.74
C PRO A 26 37.86 -5.93 31.55
N ASP A 27 38.23 -7.04 30.88
CA ASP A 27 39.57 -7.61 31.05
C ASP A 27 39.94 -8.65 29.96
N LYS A 28 41.18 -8.54 29.45
CA LYS A 28 41.97 -9.59 28.75
C LYS A 28 41.43 -10.19 27.44
N VAL A 29 41.53 -9.42 26.35
CA VAL A 29 41.71 -9.99 25.01
C VAL A 29 43.16 -10.47 24.85
N HIS A 30 43.36 -11.77 24.62
CA HIS A 30 44.63 -12.29 24.13
C HIS A 30 44.69 -12.14 22.60
N ILE A 31 45.67 -11.37 22.12
CA ILE A 31 45.90 -11.13 20.69
C ILE A 31 46.50 -12.38 20.03
N VAL A 32 45.89 -12.83 18.93
CA VAL A 32 46.59 -13.56 17.86
C VAL A 32 46.08 -13.00 16.51
N GLY A 33 46.96 -12.30 15.76
CA GLY A 33 46.70 -11.90 14.37
C GLY A 33 46.68 -13.11 13.43
N THR A 34 46.41 -13.01 12.13
CA THR A 34 46.70 -11.97 11.11
C THR A 34 45.95 -12.43 9.83
N ALA A 35 45.68 -11.65 8.76
CA ALA A 35 46.11 -10.31 8.37
C ALA A 35 45.05 -9.64 7.47
N VAL A 36 45.04 -8.31 7.45
CA VAL A 36 44.22 -7.47 6.54
C VAL A 36 45.12 -6.87 5.46
N TYR A 37 44.67 -6.84 4.21
CA TYR A 37 45.30 -6.03 3.16
C TYR A 37 44.48 -4.75 2.89
N TYR A 38 44.95 -3.63 3.44
CA TYR A 38 44.59 -2.30 2.95
C TYR A 38 45.57 -1.88 1.85
N ILE A 39 45.07 -1.24 0.79
CA ILE A 39 45.88 -0.37 -0.08
C ILE A 39 45.35 1.06 0.07
N SER A 40 46.10 1.92 0.74
CA SER A 40 45.90 3.37 0.66
C SER A 40 46.73 3.92 -0.49
N MET A 41 46.19 4.84 -1.28
CA MET A 41 46.99 5.73 -2.13
C MET A 41 46.75 7.20 -1.79
N LYS A 42 47.82 7.98 -1.94
CA LYS A 42 48.01 9.29 -1.35
C LYS A 42 47.91 10.38 -2.42
N VAL A 43 47.31 11.51 -2.07
CA VAL A 43 47.12 12.66 -2.96
C VAL A 43 48.46 13.25 -3.43
N GLY A 44 48.57 13.57 -4.73
CA GLY A 44 49.71 14.32 -5.29
C GLY A 44 49.69 14.50 -6.81
N SER A 45 49.28 15.70 -7.26
CA SER A 45 49.62 16.40 -8.53
C SER A 45 49.64 15.67 -9.88
N ASP A 46 48.87 16.23 -10.82
CA ASP A 46 48.98 16.13 -12.29
C ASP A 46 48.91 14.75 -12.97
N ILE A 47 47.86 14.53 -13.77
CA ILE A 47 47.93 14.02 -15.16
C ILE A 47 46.55 14.05 -15.85
N ASN A 48 46.56 14.24 -17.17
CA ASN A 48 45.40 14.52 -18.01
C ASN A 48 44.33 13.41 -18.08
N ILE A 49 43.07 13.86 -18.22
CA ILE A 49 41.91 13.04 -18.57
C ILE A 49 42.05 12.55 -20.02
N ILE A 50 41.97 11.23 -20.23
CA ILE A 50 41.73 10.63 -21.56
C ILE A 50 40.64 9.56 -21.41
N TYR A 51 39.45 9.86 -21.92
CA TYR A 51 38.39 8.86 -22.08
C TYR A 51 38.73 7.87 -23.19
N ARG A 52 38.59 6.56 -22.93
CA ARG A 52 38.22 5.58 -23.96
C ARG A 52 37.64 4.29 -23.37
N SER A 53 36.50 3.90 -23.94
CA SER A 53 35.87 2.60 -23.73
C SER A 53 36.53 1.51 -24.57
N THR A 54 36.50 0.27 -24.08
CA THR A 54 36.48 -0.95 -24.92
C THR A 54 35.80 -2.08 -24.16
N TYR A 55 34.64 -2.52 -24.65
CA TYR A 55 34.27 -3.94 -24.63
C TYR A 55 35.29 -4.72 -25.48
N ASP A 56 35.51 -6.01 -25.17
CA ASP A 56 35.93 -6.94 -26.21
C ASP A 56 35.41 -8.36 -25.93
N MET A 57 34.66 -8.90 -26.89
CA MET A 57 34.26 -10.32 -26.95
C MET A 57 35.21 -11.07 -27.87
N HIS A 58 35.59 -12.29 -27.52
CA HIS A 58 36.39 -13.12 -28.40
C HIS A 58 35.64 -13.52 -29.68
N PHE A 59 36.24 -13.25 -30.84
CA PHE A 59 35.88 -13.87 -32.12
C PHE A 59 37.08 -14.60 -32.75
N ILE A 60 36.83 -15.81 -33.26
CA ILE A 60 37.83 -16.61 -34.01
C ILE A 60 37.70 -16.32 -35.51
N ARG A 61 38.85 -16.26 -36.19
CA ARG A 61 39.06 -15.76 -37.56
C ARG A 61 38.47 -16.64 -38.68
N SER A 62 38.12 -16.01 -39.80
CA SER A 62 38.50 -16.50 -41.15
C SER A 62 38.83 -15.34 -42.11
N LYS A 63 39.49 -15.63 -43.25
CA LYS A 63 40.22 -14.65 -44.09
C LYS A 63 39.44 -14.12 -45.31
N THR A 64 39.79 -12.89 -45.71
CA THR A 64 39.40 -12.19 -46.95
C THR A 64 40.09 -12.74 -48.22
N ILE A 65 39.40 -12.74 -49.37
CA ILE A 65 39.96 -12.69 -50.74
C ILE A 65 39.10 -11.78 -51.65
N HIS A 66 39.74 -11.19 -52.67
CA HIS A 66 39.27 -10.12 -53.58
C HIS A 66 40.03 -10.26 -54.94
N VAL A 67 39.59 -9.82 -56.13
CA VAL A 67 38.46 -8.99 -56.66
C VAL A 67 38.10 -9.49 -58.10
N HIS A 68 37.12 -8.85 -58.77
CA HIS A 68 37.09 -8.42 -60.20
C HIS A 68 36.13 -9.03 -61.25
N GLY A 69 35.30 -8.13 -61.83
CA GLY A 69 34.89 -8.04 -63.26
C GLY A 69 33.81 -9.00 -63.79
N GLN A 70 33.12 -8.73 -64.92
CA GLN A 70 32.71 -7.47 -65.58
C GLN A 70 31.63 -7.75 -66.66
N ASP A 71 30.82 -6.73 -67.02
CA ASP A 71 30.16 -6.46 -68.33
C ASP A 71 29.12 -7.40 -69.04
N GLN A 72 27.88 -6.86 -69.15
CA GLN A 72 27.13 -6.46 -70.38
C GLN A 72 26.27 -7.39 -71.28
N ARG A 73 25.11 -6.78 -71.70
CA ARG A 73 24.42 -6.82 -73.04
C ARG A 73 23.58 -8.08 -73.42
N VAL A 74 22.50 -8.07 -74.26
CA VAL A 74 21.85 -7.09 -75.18
C VAL A 74 20.28 -7.19 -75.17
N ASN A 75 19.59 -6.09 -75.50
CA ASN A 75 18.15 -5.89 -75.83
C ASN A 75 17.51 -6.80 -76.92
N HIS A 76 16.17 -6.91 -76.94
CA HIS A 76 15.33 -6.37 -78.05
C HIS A 76 13.83 -6.16 -77.71
N ASN A 77 13.21 -5.23 -78.47
CA ASN A 77 11.82 -4.73 -78.40
C ASN A 77 10.76 -5.79 -78.85
N THR A 78 9.42 -5.62 -78.78
CA THR A 78 8.56 -4.43 -79.05
C THR A 78 7.10 -4.63 -78.56
N ASP A 79 6.44 -3.58 -78.05
CA ASP A 79 5.07 -3.06 -78.39
C ASP A 79 3.82 -4.00 -78.51
N VAL A 80 2.58 -3.68 -78.08
CA VAL A 80 1.87 -2.45 -77.63
C VAL A 80 0.71 -2.80 -76.63
N MET A 81 0.45 -1.96 -75.60
CA MET A 81 -0.80 -1.79 -74.78
C MET A 81 -1.55 -3.03 -74.19
N ARG A 82 -2.15 -2.98 -72.98
CA ARG A 82 -2.95 -1.89 -72.38
C ARG A 82 -3.11 -2.08 -70.85
N LEU A 83 -3.37 -0.97 -70.14
CA LEU A 83 -3.95 -0.85 -68.79
C LEU A 83 -3.09 -1.19 -67.53
N ALA A 84 -2.91 -0.12 -66.73
CA ALA A 84 -2.85 -0.07 -65.26
C ALA A 84 -1.65 -0.72 -64.52
N ARG A 85 -0.59 0.08 -64.39
CA ARG A 85 0.42 0.18 -63.30
C ARG A 85 0.50 -0.98 -62.27
N LEU A 86 1.57 -1.76 -62.45
CA LEU A 86 2.18 -2.68 -61.50
C LEU A 86 3.26 -1.92 -60.67
N ARG A 87 3.44 -2.27 -59.38
CA ARG A 87 4.73 -2.52 -58.65
C ARG A 87 4.57 -2.27 -57.14
N THR A 88 4.41 -3.30 -56.29
CA THR A 88 5.34 -4.37 -55.85
C THR A 88 6.19 -4.00 -54.63
N LEU A 89 6.03 -4.74 -53.54
CA LEU A 89 7.11 -5.32 -52.73
C LEU A 89 6.55 -6.32 -51.69
N GLY A 90 7.40 -7.21 -51.17
CA GLY A 90 7.19 -7.79 -49.84
C GLY A 90 6.43 -9.11 -49.71
N GLY A 91 6.93 -10.19 -50.34
CA GLY A 91 6.51 -11.55 -49.98
C GLY A 91 7.11 -12.03 -48.66
N VAL A 92 6.66 -11.50 -47.51
CA VAL A 92 7.00 -11.99 -46.15
C VAL A 92 5.78 -11.89 -45.21
N LEU A 93 4.65 -12.54 -45.56
CA LEU A 93 3.42 -12.40 -44.76
C LEU A 93 2.49 -13.63 -44.81
N ARG A 94 3.04 -14.83 -44.54
CA ARG A 94 2.24 -16.06 -44.31
C ARG A 94 2.69 -16.94 -43.13
N HIS A 95 3.65 -16.52 -42.31
CA HIS A 95 4.03 -17.21 -41.06
C HIS A 95 3.92 -16.34 -39.79
N ALA A 96 3.49 -15.07 -39.90
CA ALA A 96 3.30 -14.17 -38.75
C ALA A 96 1.89 -14.25 -38.13
N PHE A 97 0.90 -14.82 -38.84
CA PHE A 97 -0.52 -14.76 -38.44
C PHE A 97 -1.00 -15.92 -37.54
N ALA A 98 -0.11 -16.83 -37.14
CA ALA A 98 -0.42 -17.98 -36.29
C ALA A 98 0.21 -17.91 -34.89
N LEU A 99 1.01 -16.88 -34.59
CA LEU A 99 1.70 -16.69 -33.30
C LEU A 99 1.16 -15.51 -32.48
N LEU A 100 0.28 -14.68 -33.04
CA LEU A 100 -0.35 -13.52 -32.38
C LEU A 100 -1.71 -13.84 -31.72
N LEU A 101 -2.09 -15.13 -31.65
CA LEU A 101 -3.36 -15.60 -31.05
C LEU A 101 -3.19 -16.37 -29.74
N LEU A 102 -1.98 -16.38 -29.16
CA LEU A 102 -1.69 -17.06 -27.88
C LEU A 102 -0.98 -16.20 -26.83
N SER A 103 -0.60 -14.96 -27.13
CA SER A 103 -0.32 -13.96 -26.09
C SER A 103 -1.63 -13.42 -25.53
N ARG A 104 -2.33 -14.23 -24.72
CA ARG A 104 -3.20 -13.67 -23.70
C ARG A 104 -2.29 -12.93 -22.72
N VAL A 105 -2.08 -11.64 -22.96
CA VAL A 105 -1.72 -10.73 -21.89
C VAL A 105 -2.95 -10.70 -21.00
N SER A 106 -2.92 -11.49 -19.94
CA SER A 106 -3.86 -11.33 -18.84
C SER A 106 -3.58 -9.95 -18.25
N TRP A 107 -4.44 -9.00 -18.57
CA TRP A 107 -4.56 -7.80 -17.77
C TRP A 107 -4.99 -8.28 -16.38
N VAL A 108 -4.08 -8.22 -15.41
CA VAL A 108 -4.41 -8.40 -14.01
C VAL A 108 -5.07 -7.08 -13.60
N ALA A 109 -6.38 -6.99 -13.84
CA ALA A 109 -7.19 -6.03 -13.13
C ALA A 109 -7.29 -6.49 -11.67
N ALA A 110 -7.30 -5.54 -10.74
CA ALA A 110 -7.76 -5.80 -9.39
C ALA A 110 -9.19 -6.38 -9.46
N ASP A 111 -9.41 -7.54 -8.82
CA ASP A 111 -10.72 -8.21 -8.77
C ASP A 111 -11.33 -8.14 -7.36
N ASP A 112 -12.66 -8.20 -7.28
CA ASP A 112 -13.41 -8.19 -6.02
C ASP A 112 -13.54 -9.64 -5.51
N VAL A 113 -12.57 -10.10 -4.70
CA VAL A 113 -12.48 -11.50 -4.28
C VAL A 113 -13.31 -11.76 -3.02
N ASN A 114 -14.41 -12.47 -3.20
CA ASN A 114 -15.44 -12.66 -2.18
C ASN A 114 -15.29 -14.01 -1.43
N TYR A 115 -15.27 -13.96 -0.10
CA TYR A 115 -15.28 -15.13 0.79
C TYR A 115 -16.42 -15.07 1.80
N THR A 116 -16.90 -16.24 2.23
CA THR A 116 -17.85 -16.38 3.34
C THR A 116 -17.29 -17.37 4.34
N PHE A 117 -17.22 -16.94 5.60
CA PHE A 117 -16.69 -17.68 6.74
C PHE A 117 -17.83 -17.96 7.72
N ASP A 118 -18.38 -19.17 7.65
CA ASP A 118 -19.31 -19.67 8.67
C ASP A 118 -18.49 -20.18 9.86
N ILE A 119 -18.50 -19.41 10.95
CA ILE A 119 -17.68 -19.67 12.14
C ILE A 119 -18.56 -20.33 13.20
N ALA A 120 -18.29 -21.62 13.47
CA ALA A 120 -19.11 -22.44 14.34
C ALA A 120 -18.29 -23.27 15.33
N ASN A 121 -18.96 -23.81 16.35
CA ASN A 121 -18.38 -24.82 17.24
C ASN A 121 -18.59 -26.21 16.65
N ASP A 122 -17.53 -27.00 16.54
CA ASP A 122 -17.61 -28.42 16.13
C ASP A 122 -16.46 -29.23 16.77
N VAL A 123 -16.52 -30.56 16.71
CA VAL A 123 -15.55 -31.46 17.34
C VAL A 123 -14.38 -31.76 16.41
N VAL A 124 -13.17 -31.43 16.86
CA VAL A 124 -11.90 -31.70 16.18
C VAL A 124 -11.07 -32.73 16.94
N ALA A 125 -10.23 -33.45 16.19
CA ALA A 125 -9.26 -34.42 16.73
C ALA A 125 -7.99 -34.50 15.86
N PRO A 126 -7.18 -33.41 15.79
CA PRO A 126 -5.98 -33.37 14.94
C PRO A 126 -4.89 -34.35 15.40
N ASP A 127 -4.81 -34.61 16.71
CA ASP A 127 -3.94 -35.59 17.37
C ASP A 127 -4.70 -36.82 17.89
N GLY A 128 -5.98 -36.93 17.53
CA GLY A 128 -6.86 -38.05 17.90
C GLY A 128 -7.58 -37.88 19.24
N PHE A 129 -7.37 -36.78 19.96
CA PHE A 129 -8.22 -36.40 21.09
C PHE A 129 -9.42 -35.57 20.63
N ASN A 130 -10.64 -36.05 20.88
CA ASN A 130 -11.86 -35.31 20.54
C ASN A 130 -12.08 -34.14 21.51
N ARG A 131 -12.02 -32.91 21.02
CA ARG A 131 -12.47 -31.71 21.75
C ARG A 131 -13.29 -30.78 20.87
N ALA A 132 -14.13 -29.95 21.49
CA ALA A 132 -14.81 -28.88 20.77
C ALA A 132 -13.79 -27.78 20.39
N GLY A 133 -13.85 -27.30 19.16
CA GLY A 133 -13.04 -26.20 18.64
C GLY A 133 -13.90 -25.11 18.02
N VAL A 134 -13.26 -24.03 17.60
CA VAL A 134 -13.85 -22.94 16.82
C VAL A 134 -13.33 -23.05 15.40
N ILE A 135 -14.21 -23.30 14.42
CA ILE A 135 -13.81 -23.69 13.07
C ILE A 135 -14.45 -22.77 12.02
N VAL A 136 -13.67 -22.41 11.00
CA VAL A 136 -14.15 -21.72 9.79
C VAL A 136 -14.57 -22.76 8.75
N ASN A 137 -15.84 -22.71 8.31
CA ASN A 137 -16.40 -23.56 7.25
C ASN A 137 -16.28 -25.08 7.52
N GLY A 138 -16.16 -25.49 8.78
CA GLY A 138 -16.06 -26.90 9.19
C GLY A 138 -14.72 -27.60 8.83
N ILE A 139 -13.67 -26.85 8.50
CA ILE A 139 -12.34 -27.39 8.15
C ILE A 139 -11.27 -26.86 9.11
N PHE A 140 -10.40 -27.75 9.59
CA PHE A 140 -9.27 -27.42 10.47
C PHE A 140 -7.93 -27.93 9.87
N PRO A 141 -6.88 -27.08 9.74
CA PRO A 141 -6.86 -25.63 9.95
C PRO A 141 -7.86 -24.88 9.04
N GLY A 142 -8.14 -23.61 9.33
CA GLY A 142 -9.19 -22.83 8.67
C GLY A 142 -8.99 -22.69 7.14
N THR A 143 -10.07 -22.31 6.46
CA THR A 143 -10.12 -22.12 5.00
C THR A 143 -8.95 -21.25 4.50
N LEU A 144 -8.22 -21.71 3.48
CA LEU A 144 -7.22 -20.91 2.77
C LEU A 144 -7.91 -19.85 1.90
N ILE A 145 -7.50 -18.60 2.07
CA ILE A 145 -7.83 -17.47 1.19
C ILE A 145 -6.77 -17.40 0.10
N GLN A 146 -7.16 -17.11 -1.14
CA GLN A 146 -6.24 -16.84 -2.23
C GLN A 146 -6.71 -15.62 -3.03
N ALA A 147 -5.78 -14.70 -3.29
CA ALA A 147 -6.00 -13.51 -4.11
C ALA A 147 -4.68 -12.99 -4.67
N ASN A 148 -4.76 -12.05 -5.61
CA ASN A 148 -3.63 -11.35 -6.20
C ASN A 148 -3.33 -10.07 -5.43
N LYS A 149 -2.09 -9.57 -5.56
CA LYS A 149 -1.56 -8.47 -4.75
C LYS A 149 -2.32 -7.14 -4.81
N ASP A 150 -3.14 -6.93 -5.85
CA ASP A 150 -3.89 -5.69 -6.08
C ASP A 150 -5.41 -5.88 -5.88
N ASP A 151 -5.87 -7.09 -5.54
CA ASP A 151 -7.29 -7.42 -5.35
C ASP A 151 -7.87 -6.79 -4.07
N VAL A 152 -9.20 -6.73 -3.99
CA VAL A 152 -9.93 -6.36 -2.77
C VAL A 152 -10.62 -7.60 -2.21
N LEU A 153 -10.34 -7.94 -0.96
CA LEU A 153 -10.98 -9.07 -0.28
C LEU A 153 -12.27 -8.62 0.40
N HIS A 154 -13.39 -9.26 0.07
CA HIS A 154 -14.67 -9.09 0.75
C HIS A 154 -14.97 -10.35 1.56
N ILE A 155 -14.69 -10.32 2.88
CA ILE A 155 -14.77 -11.52 3.73
C ILE A 155 -15.93 -11.38 4.72
N THR A 156 -17.06 -11.99 4.39
CA THR A 156 -18.24 -12.01 5.26
C THR A 156 -18.08 -13.10 6.33
N THR A 157 -17.88 -12.67 7.57
CA THR A 157 -17.77 -13.53 8.75
C THR A 157 -19.13 -13.68 9.43
N ASN A 158 -19.65 -14.90 9.49
CA ASN A 158 -20.92 -15.23 10.15
C ASN A 158 -20.61 -15.87 11.50
N ASN A 159 -20.99 -15.22 12.60
CA ASN A 159 -20.78 -15.76 13.94
C ASN A 159 -21.93 -16.69 14.34
N ILE A 160 -21.69 -18.01 14.30
CA ILE A 160 -22.65 -19.08 14.63
C ILE A 160 -22.23 -19.80 15.93
N LEU A 161 -21.42 -19.15 16.78
CA LEU A 161 -20.91 -19.75 18.02
C LEU A 161 -21.99 -19.84 19.11
N THR A 162 -22.14 -21.02 19.68
CA THR A 162 -23.23 -21.35 20.62
C THR A 162 -22.76 -22.03 21.90
N ASP A 163 -21.57 -22.66 21.93
CA ASP A 163 -21.05 -23.36 23.09
C ASP A 163 -20.74 -22.38 24.24
N PRO A 164 -21.38 -22.52 25.42
CA PRO A 164 -21.11 -21.64 26.57
C PRO A 164 -19.73 -21.85 27.21
N ASN A 165 -19.02 -22.93 26.89
CA ASN A 165 -17.69 -23.25 27.41
C ASN A 165 -16.54 -22.66 26.57
N MET A 166 -16.87 -21.97 25.47
CA MET A 166 -15.94 -21.25 24.60
C MET A 166 -16.37 -19.79 24.44
N ARG A 167 -15.48 -18.93 23.94
CA ARG A 167 -15.84 -17.54 23.61
C ARG A 167 -16.78 -17.54 22.42
N ARG A 168 -17.96 -16.92 22.60
CA ARG A 168 -19.02 -16.88 21.59
C ARG A 168 -19.03 -15.60 20.76
N SER A 169 -18.50 -14.48 21.26
CA SER A 169 -18.14 -13.34 20.39
C SER A 169 -16.83 -13.62 19.66
N LEU A 170 -16.52 -12.90 18.58
CA LEU A 170 -15.25 -13.02 17.85
C LEU A 170 -14.84 -11.70 17.18
N THR A 171 -13.58 -11.58 16.79
CA THR A 171 -13.07 -10.68 15.74
C THR A 171 -12.02 -11.44 14.94
N ILE A 172 -11.75 -11.06 13.69
CA ILE A 172 -10.69 -11.67 12.86
C ILE A 172 -9.62 -10.62 12.59
N HIS A 173 -8.35 -10.95 12.86
CA HIS A 173 -7.20 -10.19 12.41
C HIS A 173 -6.51 -10.85 11.22
N TRP A 174 -5.95 -10.01 10.35
CA TRP A 174 -5.31 -10.36 9.08
C TRP A 174 -3.81 -10.12 9.17
N HIS A 175 -3.10 -11.05 9.82
CA HIS A 175 -1.72 -10.88 10.28
C HIS A 175 -0.76 -10.57 9.13
N GLY A 176 -0.19 -9.35 9.21
CA GLY A 176 0.82 -8.82 8.29
C GLY A 176 0.25 -8.00 7.11
N LEU A 177 -1.07 -7.91 6.95
CA LEU A 177 -1.66 -6.99 5.97
C LEU A 177 -1.62 -5.56 6.51
N PHE A 178 -1.27 -4.59 5.67
CA PHE A 178 -0.98 -3.22 6.09
C PHE A 178 -2.22 -2.39 6.48
N GLN A 179 -3.42 -2.82 6.08
CA GLN A 179 -4.68 -2.11 6.37
C GLN A 179 -4.60 -0.60 6.09
N MET A 180 -3.91 -0.22 5.00
CA MET A 180 -3.65 1.18 4.67
C MET A 180 -4.97 1.93 4.53
N ARG A 181 -5.20 2.91 5.42
CA ARG A 181 -6.44 3.70 5.49
C ARG A 181 -7.70 2.87 5.80
N THR A 182 -7.55 1.60 6.16
CA THR A 182 -8.62 0.64 6.51
C THR A 182 -8.43 0.07 7.91
N ALA A 183 -7.96 0.90 8.85
CA ALA A 183 -7.73 0.53 10.25
C ALA A 183 -8.98 0.00 11.00
N THR A 184 -10.19 0.18 10.44
CA THR A 184 -11.43 -0.46 10.89
C THR A 184 -11.44 -1.97 10.67
N GLU A 185 -10.76 -2.44 9.62
CA GLU A 185 -10.77 -3.85 9.17
C GLU A 185 -9.65 -4.69 9.78
N ASP A 186 -8.80 -4.11 10.62
CA ASP A 186 -7.61 -4.78 11.15
C ASP A 186 -7.94 -5.96 12.07
N GLY A 187 -8.98 -5.88 12.90
CA GLY A 187 -9.44 -7.01 13.72
C GLY A 187 -9.28 -6.92 15.25
N PRO A 188 -8.22 -6.34 15.84
CA PRO A 188 -8.03 -6.36 17.30
C PRO A 188 -9.21 -5.79 18.08
N ALA A 189 -9.75 -6.63 18.97
CA ALA A 189 -10.91 -6.27 19.79
C ALA A 189 -10.58 -5.15 20.78
N PHE A 190 -11.45 -4.15 20.86
CA PHE A 190 -11.30 -2.95 21.71
C PHE A 190 -10.13 -2.01 21.33
N VAL A 191 -9.43 -2.28 20.22
CA VAL A 191 -8.53 -1.31 19.59
C VAL A 191 -9.18 -0.81 18.30
N ASN A 192 -9.43 -1.70 17.35
CA ASN A 192 -9.95 -1.37 16.02
C ASN A 192 -11.47 -1.50 15.96
N GLN A 193 -12.03 -2.53 16.59
CA GLN A 193 -13.47 -2.81 16.53
C GLN A 193 -14.06 -3.39 17.83
N CYS A 194 -15.38 -3.34 17.96
CA CYS A 194 -16.11 -4.17 18.91
C CYS A 194 -16.17 -5.64 18.41
N PRO A 195 -16.22 -6.64 19.33
CA PRO A 195 -16.46 -8.03 18.95
C PRO A 195 -17.81 -8.26 18.27
N VAL A 196 -17.80 -9.05 17.20
CA VAL A 196 -19.00 -9.54 16.51
C VAL A 196 -19.76 -10.48 17.44
N ALA A 197 -21.00 -10.12 17.77
CA ALA A 197 -21.85 -10.88 18.68
C ALA A 197 -22.38 -12.19 18.06
N PRO A 198 -22.74 -13.20 18.87
CA PRO A 198 -23.34 -14.45 18.37
C PRO A 198 -24.62 -14.18 17.58
N GLY A 199 -24.76 -14.80 16.40
CA GLY A 199 -25.90 -14.62 15.51
C GLY A 199 -25.84 -13.35 14.64
N HIS A 200 -24.74 -12.60 14.70
CA HIS A 200 -24.47 -11.46 13.81
C HIS A 200 -23.35 -11.80 12.81
N SER A 201 -23.27 -10.99 11.76
CA SER A 201 -22.21 -11.07 10.75
C SER A 201 -21.51 -9.74 10.58
N TYR A 202 -20.24 -9.77 10.16
CA TYR A 202 -19.45 -8.60 9.77
C TYR A 202 -18.68 -8.92 8.49
N THR A 203 -18.67 -8.00 7.53
CA THR A 203 -17.91 -8.12 6.28
C THR A 203 -16.69 -7.24 6.38
N TYR A 204 -15.52 -7.85 6.27
CA TYR A 204 -14.23 -7.16 6.17
C TYR A 204 -13.95 -6.83 4.71
N ASP A 205 -13.67 -5.56 4.41
CA ASP A 205 -13.38 -5.05 3.06
C ASP A 205 -11.90 -4.62 2.98
N ILE A 206 -11.02 -5.54 2.56
CA ILE A 206 -9.56 -5.41 2.73
C ILE A 206 -8.89 -5.21 1.35
N PRO A 207 -8.49 -3.98 0.99
CA PRO A 207 -7.69 -3.72 -0.21
C PRO A 207 -6.23 -4.14 0.04
N LEU A 208 -5.69 -5.00 -0.83
CA LEU A 208 -4.34 -5.56 -0.65
C LEU A 208 -3.20 -4.59 -1.02
N ASN A 209 -3.52 -3.54 -1.79
CA ASN A 209 -2.63 -2.38 -2.04
C ASN A 209 -1.19 -2.75 -2.45
N GLY A 210 -1.03 -3.80 -3.26
CA GLY A 210 0.26 -4.26 -3.79
C GLY A 210 1.01 -5.27 -2.91
N GLN A 211 0.51 -5.62 -1.72
CA GLN A 211 1.14 -6.63 -0.84
C GLN A 211 1.03 -8.04 -1.43
N ALA A 212 2.15 -8.78 -1.44
CA ALA A 212 2.21 -10.14 -1.95
C ALA A 212 3.18 -10.98 -1.11
N GLY A 213 2.71 -12.08 -0.54
CA GLY A 213 3.52 -12.90 0.36
C GLY A 213 2.69 -13.93 1.15
N THR A 214 3.30 -14.47 2.21
CA THR A 214 2.67 -15.43 3.12
C THR A 214 2.04 -14.72 4.31
N TYR A 215 0.72 -14.79 4.42
CA TYR A 215 -0.04 -14.21 5.52
C TYR A 215 -0.97 -15.25 6.13
N TRP A 216 -1.53 -14.94 7.29
CA TRP A 216 -2.47 -15.80 8.00
C TRP A 216 -3.52 -14.95 8.70
N TYR A 217 -4.67 -15.53 9.01
CA TYR A 217 -5.70 -14.88 9.80
C TYR A 217 -5.96 -15.67 11.07
N HIS A 218 -6.33 -14.97 12.14
CA HIS A 218 -6.66 -15.59 13.41
C HIS A 218 -7.68 -14.77 14.18
N SER A 219 -8.34 -15.38 15.18
CA SER A 219 -9.16 -14.60 16.10
C SER A 219 -8.30 -13.61 16.88
N HIS A 220 -8.76 -12.37 17.02
CA HIS A 220 -8.14 -11.36 17.88
C HIS A 220 -9.05 -10.94 19.04
N LEU A 221 -9.72 -11.95 19.62
CA LEU A 221 -10.48 -11.83 20.86
C LEU A 221 -9.94 -12.80 21.92
N ALA A 222 -9.08 -12.27 22.80
CA ALA A 222 -8.43 -13.03 23.86
C ALA A 222 -7.77 -14.32 23.32
N SER A 223 -7.99 -15.47 23.96
CA SER A 223 -7.35 -16.76 23.61
C SER A 223 -8.06 -17.53 22.50
N GLN A 224 -9.08 -16.98 21.85
CA GLN A 224 -9.98 -17.78 21.00
C GLN A 224 -9.28 -18.47 19.81
N TYR A 225 -8.15 -17.95 19.29
CA TYR A 225 -7.50 -18.61 18.15
C TYR A 225 -6.85 -19.96 18.49
N VAL A 226 -6.49 -20.22 19.76
CA VAL A 226 -5.98 -21.56 20.17
C VAL A 226 -7.06 -22.63 20.21
N ASP A 227 -8.35 -22.24 20.24
CA ASP A 227 -9.47 -23.17 20.04
C ASP A 227 -9.65 -23.56 18.55
N GLY A 228 -8.89 -22.95 17.64
CA GLY A 228 -8.79 -23.35 16.24
C GLY A 228 -9.21 -22.29 15.22
N LEU A 229 -9.61 -21.09 15.64
CA LEU A 229 -9.93 -19.98 14.73
C LEU A 229 -8.64 -19.35 14.19
N ARG A 230 -7.97 -20.08 13.30
CA ARG A 230 -6.74 -19.69 12.59
C ARG A 230 -6.70 -20.36 11.21
N GLY A 231 -6.27 -19.62 10.19
CA GLY A 231 -6.21 -20.08 8.80
C GLY A 231 -5.30 -19.20 7.95
N LEU A 232 -5.32 -19.40 6.63
CA LEU A 232 -4.21 -19.05 5.75
C LEU A 232 -4.59 -18.07 4.65
N TYR A 233 -3.59 -17.34 4.13
CA TYR A 233 -3.69 -16.51 2.93
C TYR A 233 -2.46 -16.72 2.02
N ASP A 234 -2.68 -17.00 0.73
CA ASP A 234 -1.60 -17.26 -0.26
C ASP A 234 -1.99 -16.88 -1.71
N VAL A 235 -1.02 -16.46 -2.52
CA VAL A 235 -1.12 -16.21 -3.98
C VAL A 235 -0.76 -17.48 -4.81
N ASP A 236 -0.11 -18.48 -4.21
CA ASP A 236 0.43 -19.70 -4.86
C ASP A 236 -0.35 -21.00 -4.53
N ASP A 237 0.20 -22.16 -4.93
CA ASP A 237 -0.39 -23.51 -4.81
C ASP A 237 -0.55 -23.98 -3.34
N ALA A 238 -1.81 -24.15 -2.91
CA ALA A 238 -2.20 -24.63 -1.58
C ALA A 238 -1.49 -25.93 -1.11
N SER A 239 -1.00 -26.77 -2.03
CA SER A 239 -0.29 -28.01 -1.68
C SER A 239 1.11 -27.82 -1.10
N THR A 240 1.64 -26.59 -1.11
CA THR A 240 2.98 -26.26 -0.56
C THR A 240 2.94 -25.40 0.71
N VAL A 241 1.78 -25.23 1.35
CA VAL A 241 1.71 -24.56 2.66
C VAL A 241 1.98 -25.54 3.81
N ILE A 242 2.74 -25.07 4.80
CA ILE A 242 3.15 -25.80 6.00
C ILE A 242 2.77 -24.95 7.23
N THR A 243 1.79 -25.39 8.00
CA THR A 243 1.43 -24.80 9.30
C THR A 243 2.04 -25.61 10.43
N LEU A 244 2.74 -24.94 11.33
CA LEU A 244 3.19 -25.46 12.62
C LEU A 244 2.30 -24.88 13.71
N ALA A 245 1.83 -25.69 14.64
CA ALA A 245 0.91 -25.24 15.68
C ALA A 245 1.06 -26.05 16.96
N ASP A 246 0.92 -25.40 18.11
CA ASP A 246 0.59 -26.08 19.35
C ASP A 246 -0.90 -26.49 19.40
N TRP A 247 -1.19 -27.50 20.20
CA TRP A 247 -2.55 -28.01 20.38
C TRP A 247 -2.84 -28.35 21.83
N TYR A 248 -4.03 -27.96 22.28
CA TYR A 248 -4.48 -28.06 23.66
C TYR A 248 -5.77 -28.86 23.73
N HIS A 249 -5.85 -29.85 24.62
CA HIS A 249 -7.06 -30.64 24.88
C HIS A 249 -8.08 -29.84 25.71
N LEU A 250 -7.61 -28.88 26.53
CA LEU A 250 -8.44 -27.97 27.29
C LEU A 250 -8.78 -26.71 26.47
N PRO A 251 -10.06 -26.26 26.39
CA PRO A 251 -10.43 -25.02 25.70
C PRO A 251 -9.85 -23.74 26.31
N SER A 252 -9.77 -22.70 25.49
CA SER A 252 -9.16 -21.40 25.79
C SER A 252 -9.60 -20.75 27.11
N ILE A 253 -10.88 -20.88 27.48
CA ILE A 253 -11.41 -20.39 28.76
C ILE A 253 -10.79 -21.18 29.93
N GLY A 254 -10.76 -22.50 29.87
CA GLY A 254 -10.14 -23.35 30.89
C GLY A 254 -8.61 -23.18 30.98
N LEU A 255 -7.94 -22.93 29.84
CA LEU A 255 -6.51 -22.58 29.83
C LEU A 255 -6.27 -21.25 30.55
N THR A 256 -7.14 -20.25 30.33
CA THR A 256 -7.08 -18.95 31.02
C THR A 256 -7.33 -19.10 32.51
N GLU A 257 -8.32 -19.90 32.91
CA GLU A 257 -8.57 -20.22 34.33
C GLU A 257 -7.34 -20.88 34.97
N LYS A 258 -6.76 -21.90 34.32
CA LYS A 258 -5.54 -22.59 34.78
C LYS A 258 -4.33 -21.64 34.89
N TYR A 259 -4.18 -20.68 33.98
CA TYR A 259 -3.11 -19.66 34.05
C TYR A 259 -3.29 -18.72 35.27
N LEU A 260 -4.54 -18.38 35.59
CA LEU A 260 -4.90 -17.54 36.73
C LEU A 260 -4.89 -18.29 38.08
N GLU A 261 -4.71 -19.61 38.09
CA GLU A 261 -4.49 -20.39 39.31
C GLU A 261 -3.09 -20.17 39.90
N LYS A 262 -2.91 -20.57 41.17
CA LYS A 262 -1.78 -20.21 42.05
C LYS A 262 -0.38 -20.63 41.61
N THR A 263 -0.24 -21.31 40.47
CA THR A 263 1.06 -21.67 39.87
C THR A 263 1.59 -20.60 38.92
N PHE A 264 0.72 -19.82 38.26
CA PHE A 264 1.07 -18.73 37.33
C PHE A 264 2.16 -19.12 36.32
N ARG A 265 2.01 -20.30 35.70
CA ARG A 265 2.84 -20.79 34.60
C ARG A 265 2.00 -20.84 33.34
N GLU A 266 2.61 -20.48 32.22
CA GLU A 266 2.01 -20.53 30.88
C GLU A 266 1.46 -21.95 30.63
N PRO A 267 0.22 -22.09 30.14
CA PRO A 267 -0.31 -23.42 29.82
C PRO A 267 0.53 -24.12 28.75
N VAL A 268 1.08 -25.26 29.13
CA VAL A 268 1.78 -26.18 28.22
C VAL A 268 0.77 -26.90 27.33
N ALA A 269 1.11 -27.04 26.05
CA ALA A 269 0.32 -27.77 25.06
C ALA A 269 0.28 -29.27 25.34
N ASP A 270 -0.62 -30.01 24.70
CA ASP A 270 -0.69 -31.47 24.74
C ASP A 270 0.03 -32.12 23.54
N SER A 271 0.08 -31.44 22.39
CA SER A 271 0.86 -31.87 21.23
C SER A 271 1.27 -30.71 20.33
N GLY A 272 2.30 -30.94 19.50
CA GLY A 272 2.58 -30.11 18.33
C GLY A 272 2.01 -30.73 17.06
N LEU A 273 1.53 -29.89 16.13
CA LEU A 273 0.89 -30.27 14.88
C LEU A 273 1.68 -29.72 13.67
N ILE A 274 1.80 -30.53 12.62
CA ILE A 274 2.14 -30.09 11.27
C ILE A 274 0.92 -30.32 10.36
N ASN A 275 0.47 -29.30 9.64
CA ASN A 275 -0.73 -29.34 8.77
C ASN A 275 -1.96 -30.00 9.43
N GLY A 276 -2.23 -29.62 10.68
CA GLY A 276 -3.37 -30.14 11.45
C GLY A 276 -3.28 -31.61 11.86
N LYS A 277 -2.07 -32.19 11.89
CA LYS A 277 -1.80 -33.56 12.38
C LYS A 277 -0.65 -33.57 13.37
N GLY A 278 -0.83 -34.28 14.48
CA GLY A 278 0.18 -34.48 15.51
C GLY A 278 -0.10 -35.72 16.34
N ARG A 279 0.64 -35.88 17.44
CA ARG A 279 0.46 -36.95 18.44
C ARG A 279 0.84 -36.42 19.81
N PHE A 280 0.20 -36.97 20.85
CA PHE A 280 0.53 -36.76 22.26
C PHE A 280 0.91 -38.09 22.91
N GLU A 281 1.65 -38.05 24.01
CA GLU A 281 2.05 -39.25 24.76
C GLU A 281 0.86 -39.96 25.39
N GLY A 282 0.86 -41.30 25.29
CA GLY A 282 -0.30 -42.13 25.62
C GLY A 282 -1.50 -42.03 24.64
N GLY A 283 -1.42 -41.19 23.62
CA GLY A 283 -2.49 -40.98 22.63
C GLY A 283 -2.62 -42.08 21.56
N PRO A 284 -3.69 -42.03 20.73
CA PRO A 284 -3.87 -42.94 19.61
C PRO A 284 -2.86 -42.66 18.49
N LYS A 285 -2.53 -43.69 17.68
CA LYS A 285 -1.65 -43.51 16.51
C LYS A 285 -2.40 -42.83 15.37
N VAL A 286 -2.34 -41.51 15.31
CA VAL A 286 -2.79 -40.70 14.16
C VAL A 286 -1.76 -40.77 13.03
N GLN A 287 -2.22 -40.78 11.78
CA GLN A 287 -1.34 -40.70 10.61
C GLN A 287 -0.70 -39.31 10.53
N TRP A 288 0.62 -39.27 10.32
CA TRP A 288 1.34 -38.01 10.11
C TRP A 288 0.85 -37.28 8.86
N ALA A 289 0.96 -35.95 8.85
CA ALA A 289 0.74 -35.17 7.64
C ALA A 289 1.71 -35.63 6.54
N ARG A 290 1.24 -35.66 5.29
CA ARG A 290 2.06 -36.00 4.12
C ARG A 290 2.07 -34.83 3.14
N ILE A 291 3.27 -34.43 2.72
CA ILE A 291 3.52 -33.42 1.71
C ILE A 291 4.13 -34.12 0.49
N ASN A 292 3.50 -34.00 -0.67
CA ASN A 292 3.87 -34.77 -1.87
C ASN A 292 4.78 -33.96 -2.79
N VAL A 293 5.89 -34.55 -3.25
CA VAL A 293 6.83 -33.92 -4.20
C VAL A 293 7.19 -34.85 -5.36
N VAL A 294 7.43 -34.26 -6.52
CA VAL A 294 7.87 -34.96 -7.74
C VAL A 294 9.37 -34.72 -7.91
N ALA A 295 10.12 -35.82 -8.07
CA ALA A 295 11.57 -35.75 -8.25
C ALA A 295 11.97 -34.82 -9.42
N GLY A 296 13.00 -34.00 -9.19
CA GLY A 296 13.53 -33.03 -10.16
C GLY A 296 12.76 -31.71 -10.26
N LYS A 297 11.62 -31.55 -9.58
CA LYS A 297 10.94 -30.24 -9.44
C LYS A 297 11.55 -29.41 -8.30
N ARG A 298 11.22 -28.11 -8.32
CA ARG A 298 11.48 -27.16 -7.22
C ARG A 298 10.14 -26.71 -6.66
N TYR A 299 10.06 -26.55 -5.34
CA TYR A 299 8.85 -26.18 -4.61
C TYR A 299 9.13 -24.95 -3.77
N ARG A 300 8.25 -23.94 -3.83
CA ARG A 300 8.17 -22.87 -2.82
C ARG A 300 7.27 -23.38 -1.71
N PHE A 301 7.86 -23.79 -0.60
CA PHE A 301 7.10 -24.08 0.61
C PHE A 301 6.93 -22.81 1.43
N ARG A 302 5.76 -22.68 2.06
CA ARG A 302 5.42 -21.55 2.95
C ARG A 302 5.23 -22.07 4.36
N CYS A 303 6.22 -21.89 5.23
CA CYS A 303 6.18 -22.32 6.62
C CYS A 303 5.67 -21.19 7.51
N ILE A 304 4.70 -21.49 8.36
CA ILE A 304 3.93 -20.52 9.15
C ILE A 304 3.77 -21.11 10.54
N ASN A 305 4.26 -20.41 11.57
CA ASN A 305 3.97 -20.79 12.94
C ASN A 305 2.69 -20.08 13.41
N ILE A 306 1.61 -20.85 13.54
CA ILE A 306 0.29 -20.37 13.99
C ILE A 306 0.01 -20.70 15.46
N SER A 307 1.07 -20.98 16.25
CA SER A 307 0.98 -21.37 17.66
C SER A 307 0.44 -20.25 18.58
N GLY A 308 -0.06 -20.64 19.74
CA GLY A 308 -0.37 -19.76 20.85
C GLY A 308 0.81 -19.52 21.80
N TYR A 309 1.84 -20.37 21.76
CA TYR A 309 3.04 -20.25 22.59
C TYR A 309 4.23 -20.99 21.95
N GLY A 310 4.03 -22.19 21.40
CA GLY A 310 5.14 -23.06 20.94
C GLY A 310 6.07 -22.43 19.89
N GLU A 311 7.38 -22.49 20.15
CA GLU A 311 8.46 -22.11 19.25
C GLU A 311 8.99 -23.38 18.56
N PHE A 312 9.37 -23.34 17.27
CA PHE A 312 9.76 -24.56 16.52
C PHE A 312 11.11 -24.45 15.80
N GLU A 313 11.89 -25.53 15.77
CA GLU A 313 13.13 -25.65 14.98
C GLU A 313 12.87 -26.51 13.71
N PHE A 314 12.55 -25.88 12.57
CA PHE A 314 12.11 -26.57 11.36
C PHE A 314 13.28 -27.11 10.51
N SER A 315 13.20 -28.36 10.06
CA SER A 315 14.13 -28.97 9.09
C SER A 315 13.50 -30.10 8.27
N ILE A 316 14.15 -30.47 7.16
CA ILE A 316 13.72 -31.57 6.28
C ILE A 316 14.91 -32.52 6.05
N GLU A 317 14.69 -33.81 6.35
CA GLU A 317 15.73 -34.84 6.30
C GLU A 317 16.39 -34.91 4.92
N GLY A 318 17.70 -34.66 4.87
CA GLY A 318 18.50 -34.79 3.65
C GLY A 318 18.27 -33.71 2.59
N HIS A 319 17.53 -32.65 2.89
CA HIS A 319 17.26 -31.54 1.98
C HIS A 319 17.81 -30.22 2.51
N ASP A 320 18.33 -29.38 1.62
CA ASP A 320 18.62 -27.98 1.87
C ASP A 320 17.39 -27.12 1.58
N MET A 321 17.29 -25.99 2.27
CA MET A 321 16.22 -25.00 2.10
C MET A 321 16.84 -23.66 1.72
N THR A 322 16.24 -22.95 0.77
CA THR A 322 16.66 -21.58 0.41
C THR A 322 15.55 -20.60 0.79
N ILE A 323 15.69 -19.87 1.89
CA ILE A 323 14.78 -18.80 2.30
C ILE A 323 14.74 -17.72 1.20
N ILE A 324 13.55 -17.27 0.84
CA ILE A 324 13.31 -16.22 -0.17
C ILE A 324 12.26 -15.17 0.25
N GLU A 325 11.56 -15.38 1.36
CA GLU A 325 10.54 -14.49 1.90
C GLU A 325 10.47 -14.65 3.42
N VAL A 326 10.25 -13.55 4.14
CA VAL A 326 10.10 -13.51 5.60
C VAL A 326 8.93 -12.59 5.91
N ASP A 327 7.94 -13.08 6.64
CA ASP A 327 6.73 -12.34 7.04
C ASP A 327 6.07 -11.53 5.89
N GLY A 328 6.05 -12.10 4.68
CA GLY A 328 5.49 -11.47 3.48
C GLY A 328 6.45 -10.55 2.70
N VAL A 329 7.64 -10.23 3.23
CA VAL A 329 8.66 -9.44 2.51
C VAL A 329 9.61 -10.36 1.75
N SER A 330 9.82 -10.09 0.45
CA SER A 330 10.79 -10.83 -0.37
C SER A 330 12.24 -10.51 0.05
N HIS A 331 13.07 -11.54 0.17
CA HIS A 331 14.47 -11.43 0.63
C HIS A 331 15.45 -12.02 -0.40
N GLU A 332 16.72 -11.61 -0.32
CA GLU A 332 17.81 -12.26 -1.06
C GLU A 332 17.90 -13.75 -0.69
N PRO A 333 18.13 -14.67 -1.66
CA PRO A 333 18.10 -16.10 -1.38
C PRO A 333 19.18 -16.58 -0.39
N LEU A 334 18.78 -16.95 0.82
CA LEU A 334 19.67 -17.45 1.88
C LEU A 334 19.49 -18.96 2.08
N ARG A 335 20.59 -19.73 1.93
CA ARG A 335 20.57 -21.19 2.06
C ARG A 335 20.81 -21.61 3.53
N VAL A 336 19.97 -22.51 4.03
CA VAL A 336 20.01 -23.07 5.39
C VAL A 336 19.67 -24.57 5.39
N ASP A 337 20.10 -25.29 6.42
CA ASP A 337 19.69 -26.68 6.69
C ASP A 337 18.49 -26.74 7.68
N SER A 338 18.37 -25.75 8.56
CA SER A 338 17.28 -25.60 9.53
C SER A 338 17.01 -24.12 9.85
N PHE A 339 15.84 -23.80 10.40
CA PHE A 339 15.52 -22.47 10.92
C PHE A 339 14.58 -22.53 12.12
N GLU A 340 14.78 -21.61 13.07
CA GLU A 340 13.86 -21.34 14.17
C GLU A 340 12.71 -20.46 13.67
N ILE A 341 11.49 -20.71 14.16
CA ILE A 341 10.29 -19.94 13.77
C ILE A 341 9.38 -19.68 14.99
N TYR A 342 9.29 -18.41 15.38
CA TYR A 342 8.50 -17.93 16.52
C TYR A 342 7.00 -17.78 16.18
N ALA A 343 6.14 -17.75 17.18
CA ALA A 343 4.68 -17.62 17.01
C ALA A 343 4.30 -16.39 16.14
N GLY A 344 3.59 -16.60 15.04
CA GLY A 344 3.19 -15.57 14.07
C GLY A 344 4.20 -15.27 12.95
N GLN A 345 5.41 -15.84 13.00
CA GLN A 345 6.39 -15.73 11.91
C GLN A 345 6.05 -16.62 10.70
N ARG A 346 6.52 -16.19 9.52
CA ARG A 346 6.40 -16.92 8.25
C ARG A 346 7.72 -16.89 7.48
N TYR A 347 8.07 -18.01 6.87
CA TYR A 347 9.20 -18.14 5.94
C TYR A 347 8.74 -18.84 4.66
N SER A 348 8.93 -18.22 3.48
CA SER A 348 8.93 -18.98 2.23
C SER A 348 10.33 -19.50 1.93
N PHE A 349 10.44 -20.78 1.61
CA PHE A 349 11.70 -21.38 1.18
C PHE A 349 11.54 -22.22 -0.08
N VAL A 350 12.59 -22.25 -0.91
CA VAL A 350 12.69 -23.13 -2.06
C VAL A 350 13.36 -24.43 -1.64
N LEU A 351 12.67 -25.56 -1.85
CA LEU A 351 13.23 -26.90 -1.76
C LEU A 351 13.41 -27.49 -3.17
N ASN A 352 14.57 -28.07 -3.44
CA ASN A 352 14.83 -28.83 -4.65
C ASN A 352 14.57 -30.31 -4.38
N ALA A 353 13.60 -30.93 -5.06
CA ALA A 353 13.28 -32.35 -4.89
C ALA A 353 14.32 -33.23 -5.61
N ASN A 354 15.58 -33.12 -5.21
CA ASN A 354 16.76 -33.68 -5.87
C ASN A 354 17.25 -35.00 -5.26
N GLN A 355 16.64 -35.44 -4.16
CA GLN A 355 16.98 -36.70 -3.50
C GLN A 355 16.40 -37.91 -4.25
N ARG A 356 16.75 -39.10 -3.78
CA ARG A 356 16.20 -40.36 -4.30
C ARG A 356 14.71 -40.43 -4.00
N VAL A 357 13.93 -41.05 -4.89
CA VAL A 357 12.52 -41.40 -4.60
C VAL A 357 12.46 -42.38 -3.41
N ASP A 358 12.12 -41.86 -2.24
CA ASP A 358 11.80 -42.54 -0.97
C ASP A 358 10.98 -41.55 -0.10
N ASN A 359 10.64 -41.91 1.13
CA ASN A 359 10.03 -41.01 2.10
C ASN A 359 11.10 -40.39 3.02
N TYR A 360 10.95 -39.11 3.36
CA TYR A 360 11.86 -38.34 4.22
C TYR A 360 11.10 -37.70 5.38
N TRP A 361 11.72 -37.61 6.56
CA TRP A 361 11.11 -36.91 7.69
C TRP A 361 11.16 -35.39 7.51
N ILE A 362 10.04 -34.74 7.79
CA ILE A 362 9.97 -33.32 8.14
C ILE A 362 9.94 -33.27 9.66
N SER A 363 10.82 -32.48 10.27
CA SER A 363 11.00 -32.40 11.72
C SER A 363 10.85 -30.95 12.15
N ALA A 364 10.03 -30.71 13.18
CA ALA A 364 9.87 -29.39 13.77
C ALA A 364 9.74 -29.51 15.30
N PRO A 365 10.80 -29.87 16.05
CA PRO A 365 10.74 -29.97 17.50
C PRO A 365 10.23 -28.66 18.11
N MET A 366 9.38 -28.77 19.12
CA MET A 366 8.72 -27.64 19.77
C MET A 366 9.37 -27.35 21.13
N GLU A 367 9.81 -26.12 21.34
CA GLU A 367 10.28 -25.63 22.64
C GLU A 367 9.16 -24.87 23.39
N MET A 368 9.05 -25.12 24.69
CA MET A 368 8.21 -24.39 25.64
C MET A 368 8.94 -24.36 26.99
N HIS A 369 8.99 -23.22 27.68
CA HIS A 369 9.87 -23.06 28.85
C HIS A 369 9.64 -24.04 30.02
N HIS A 370 8.43 -24.59 30.12
CA HIS A 370 7.98 -25.45 31.22
C HIS A 370 7.27 -26.72 30.71
N ASP A 371 7.61 -27.20 29.51
CA ASP A 371 7.08 -28.41 28.85
C ASP A 371 6.85 -29.62 29.81
N SER A 372 7.80 -29.87 30.70
CA SER A 372 7.76 -30.93 31.73
C SER A 372 6.59 -30.86 32.73
N ASP A 373 5.76 -29.81 32.71
CA ASP A 373 4.53 -29.71 33.50
C ASP A 373 3.31 -30.42 32.84
N ASN A 374 3.44 -30.95 31.61
CA ASN A 374 2.41 -31.75 30.96
C ASN A 374 2.95 -33.07 30.40
N ASP A 375 2.64 -34.19 31.08
CA ASP A 375 3.04 -35.54 30.67
C ASP A 375 2.54 -35.96 29.27
N ASN A 376 1.56 -35.25 28.69
CA ASN A 376 1.09 -35.48 27.32
C ASN A 376 2.08 -34.97 26.25
N LEU A 377 2.89 -33.96 26.57
CA LEU A 377 3.76 -33.31 25.58
C LEU A 377 5.12 -34.00 25.49
N ASP A 378 5.49 -34.36 24.26
CA ASP A 378 6.86 -34.71 23.86
C ASP A 378 7.27 -33.73 22.76
N GLY A 379 8.01 -32.67 23.14
CA GLY A 379 8.38 -31.57 22.23
C GLY A 379 9.15 -32.04 20.99
N ASP A 380 9.90 -33.13 21.09
CA ASP A 380 10.60 -33.77 19.97
C ASP A 380 9.65 -34.44 18.95
N ASN A 381 8.38 -34.71 19.28
CA ASN A 381 7.49 -35.61 18.54
C ASN A 381 6.61 -34.92 17.50
N VAL A 382 7.17 -33.94 16.80
CA VAL A 382 6.45 -33.08 15.85
C VAL A 382 7.00 -33.34 14.45
N PHE A 383 6.31 -34.25 13.74
CA PHE A 383 6.78 -34.81 12.47
C PHE A 383 5.73 -34.78 11.35
N ALA A 384 6.22 -34.69 10.12
CA ALA A 384 5.46 -34.96 8.91
C ALA A 384 6.31 -35.76 7.91
N VAL A 385 5.69 -36.21 6.82
CA VAL A 385 6.33 -37.04 5.79
C VAL A 385 6.43 -36.26 4.48
N LEU A 386 7.65 -36.00 4.02
CA LEU A 386 7.91 -35.59 2.64
C LEU A 386 7.93 -36.85 1.77
N HIS A 387 6.89 -37.02 0.94
CA HIS A 387 6.67 -38.18 0.10
C HIS A 387 7.03 -37.89 -1.36
N TYR A 388 8.05 -38.56 -1.87
CA TYR A 388 8.34 -38.51 -3.30
C TYR A 388 7.35 -39.37 -4.10
N GLU A 389 6.83 -38.85 -5.21
CA GLU A 389 5.94 -39.60 -6.10
C GLU A 389 6.61 -40.92 -6.56
N GLY A 390 5.96 -42.04 -6.28
CA GLY A 390 6.49 -43.38 -6.53
C GLY A 390 7.27 -44.01 -5.37
N ALA A 391 7.41 -43.33 -4.23
CA ALA A 391 7.90 -43.92 -2.99
C ALA A 391 6.87 -44.92 -2.39
N PRO A 392 7.30 -45.86 -1.52
CA PRO A 392 6.37 -46.75 -0.83
C PRO A 392 5.36 -45.99 0.03
N ASP A 393 4.15 -46.51 0.19
CA ASP A 393 3.16 -45.94 1.10
C ASP A 393 3.44 -46.36 2.56
N THR A 394 4.53 -45.83 3.11
CA THR A 394 4.99 -46.07 4.49
C THR A 394 5.54 -44.78 5.07
N ASP A 395 5.73 -44.74 6.39
CA ASP A 395 6.56 -43.72 7.03
C ASP A 395 8.04 -43.81 6.51
N PRO A 396 8.83 -42.73 6.62
CA PRO A 396 10.27 -42.73 6.36
C PRO A 396 11.03 -43.76 7.20
N LYS A 397 12.18 -44.20 6.70
CA LYS A 397 13.00 -45.22 7.37
C LYS A 397 14.01 -44.57 8.30
N GLY A 398 13.99 -44.95 9.56
CA GLY A 398 14.95 -44.47 10.55
C GLY A 398 14.24 -43.92 11.78
N ASP A 399 15.02 -43.29 12.65
CA ASP A 399 14.53 -42.64 13.86
C ASP A 399 14.28 -41.17 13.55
N ALA A 400 13.02 -40.73 13.62
CA ALA A 400 12.61 -39.37 13.27
C ALA A 400 13.33 -38.32 14.12
N ARG A 401 13.59 -38.59 15.41
CA ARG A 401 14.37 -37.70 16.29
C ARG A 401 15.84 -37.55 15.88
N LYS A 402 16.35 -38.40 15.00
CA LYS A 402 17.71 -38.33 14.43
C LYS A 402 17.75 -37.77 13.01
N ALA A 403 16.59 -37.45 12.44
CA ALA A 403 16.47 -36.84 11.13
C ALA A 403 16.70 -35.33 11.16
N PHE A 404 16.49 -34.70 12.33
CA PHE A 404 16.82 -33.30 12.58
C PHE A 404 18.31 -33.04 12.35
N LYS A 405 18.64 -31.97 11.61
CA LYS A 405 20.01 -31.56 11.33
C LYS A 405 20.29 -30.18 11.92
N LYS A 406 21.15 -30.15 12.93
CA LYS A 406 21.75 -28.92 13.46
C LYS A 406 22.98 -28.53 12.61
N GLY A 407 22.69 -28.08 11.39
CA GLY A 407 23.65 -27.80 10.31
C GLY A 407 23.95 -26.31 10.17
N ASP A 408 23.85 -25.79 8.94
CA ASP A 408 23.85 -24.34 8.69
C ASP A 408 22.46 -23.76 9.11
N GLU A 409 22.32 -23.39 10.39
CA GLU A 409 21.12 -22.76 10.96
C GLU A 409 20.89 -21.34 10.40
N LEU A 410 19.62 -20.91 10.32
CA LEU A 410 19.27 -19.53 9.96
C LEU A 410 19.69 -18.52 11.04
N GLU A 411 20.73 -17.74 10.77
CA GLU A 411 21.01 -16.53 11.54
C GLU A 411 20.20 -15.35 10.97
N GLU A 412 19.12 -14.94 11.65
CA GLU A 412 18.20 -13.89 11.17
C GLU A 412 18.89 -12.57 10.76
N HIS A 413 20.01 -12.20 11.39
CA HIS A 413 20.73 -10.95 11.07
C HIS A 413 21.45 -10.98 9.70
N LEU A 414 21.50 -12.14 9.03
CA LEU A 414 22.00 -12.31 7.66
C LEU A 414 20.91 -12.12 6.60
N LEU A 415 19.65 -11.98 7.00
CA LEU A 415 18.53 -11.72 6.08
C LEU A 415 18.63 -10.30 5.51
N VAL A 416 18.52 -10.20 4.18
CA VAL A 416 18.55 -8.94 3.43
C VAL A 416 17.30 -8.85 2.55
N PRO A 417 16.46 -7.81 2.67
CA PRO A 417 15.31 -7.60 1.79
C PRO A 417 15.74 -7.44 0.31
N LEU A 418 14.94 -7.98 -0.61
CA LEU A 418 15.23 -7.96 -2.05
C LEU A 418 15.17 -6.53 -2.64
N PHE A 419 14.36 -5.67 -2.04
CA PHE A 419 14.33 -4.23 -2.27
C PHE A 419 14.75 -3.55 -0.98
N ASN A 420 15.78 -2.71 -1.03
CA ASN A 420 16.37 -2.10 0.16
C ASN A 420 15.96 -0.62 0.31
N PRO A 421 15.04 -0.26 1.23
CA PRO A 421 14.68 1.12 1.50
C PRO A 421 15.64 1.85 2.46
N GLU A 422 16.70 1.19 2.95
CA GLU A 422 17.56 1.63 4.07
C GLU A 422 16.79 1.88 5.39
N ALA A 423 17.53 2.12 6.48
CA ALA A 423 16.94 2.44 7.76
C ALA A 423 16.17 3.77 7.77
N PRO A 424 14.91 3.81 8.23
CA PRO A 424 14.23 5.07 8.54
C PRO A 424 15.10 5.94 9.46
N GLY A 425 15.29 7.20 9.06
CA GLY A 425 16.13 8.20 9.75
C GLY A 425 17.65 7.96 9.70
N GLY A 426 18.13 6.91 9.00
CA GLY A 426 19.55 6.62 8.87
C GLY A 426 20.20 6.32 10.22
N ALA A 427 20.99 7.24 10.76
CA ALA A 427 21.63 7.08 12.07
C ALA A 427 20.70 7.36 13.27
N THR A 428 19.65 8.16 13.10
CA THR A 428 18.85 8.73 14.20
C THR A 428 17.35 8.55 13.96
N ALA A 429 16.56 8.38 15.02
CA ALA A 429 15.10 8.45 14.96
C ALA A 429 14.59 9.76 15.57
N ASP A 430 13.42 10.23 15.12
CA ASP A 430 12.76 11.45 15.59
C ASP A 430 12.13 11.24 16.98
N HIS A 431 11.59 10.04 17.20
CA HIS A 431 10.97 9.59 18.45
C HIS A 431 11.58 8.25 18.88
N ILE A 432 12.01 8.12 20.13
CA ILE A 432 12.51 6.86 20.70
C ILE A 432 11.58 6.42 21.84
N ILE A 433 11.02 5.22 21.72
CA ILE A 433 10.14 4.62 22.72
C ILE A 433 10.90 3.47 23.39
N ASP A 434 11.29 3.69 24.64
CA ASP A 434 11.95 2.71 25.51
C ASP A 434 10.89 1.78 26.13
N LEU A 435 10.99 0.47 25.85
CA LEU A 435 10.02 -0.56 26.20
C LEU A 435 10.64 -1.58 27.15
N LYS A 436 10.32 -1.45 28.44
CA LYS A 436 10.80 -2.34 29.50
C LYS A 436 9.74 -3.36 29.86
N PHE A 437 10.00 -4.61 29.50
CA PHE A 437 9.15 -5.75 29.82
C PHE A 437 9.50 -6.24 31.22
N THR A 438 8.53 -6.15 32.13
CA THR A 438 8.69 -6.55 33.52
C THR A 438 7.61 -7.54 33.92
N GLU A 439 8.01 -8.60 34.62
CA GLU A 439 7.08 -9.48 35.30
C GLU A 439 6.82 -8.89 36.70
N ASP A 440 5.67 -8.24 36.86
CA ASP A 440 5.24 -7.66 38.12
C ASP A 440 4.26 -8.58 38.86
N LYS A 441 3.93 -8.19 40.09
CA LYS A 441 2.92 -8.84 40.91
C LYS A 441 1.76 -7.89 41.20
N ASN A 442 0.55 -8.33 40.93
CA ASN A 442 -0.66 -7.62 41.33
C ASN A 442 -0.82 -7.73 42.85
N ASP A 443 -0.65 -6.64 43.59
CA ASP A 443 -0.77 -6.61 45.05
C ASP A 443 -2.18 -6.96 45.58
N THR A 444 -3.22 -6.85 44.74
CA THR A 444 -4.62 -7.11 45.13
C THR A 444 -4.98 -8.59 44.99
N THR A 445 -4.59 -9.24 43.89
CA THR A 445 -4.90 -10.66 43.63
C THR A 445 -3.77 -11.60 44.02
N GLY A 446 -2.54 -11.08 44.11
CA GLY A 446 -1.32 -11.84 44.27
C GLY A 446 -0.81 -12.49 42.97
N HIS A 447 -1.50 -12.28 41.84
CA HIS A 447 -1.17 -12.88 40.55
C HIS A 447 0.07 -12.23 39.94
N ARG A 448 0.80 -12.98 39.11
CA ARG A 448 1.78 -12.37 38.22
C ARG A 448 1.03 -11.61 37.12
N ILE A 449 1.52 -10.43 36.78
CA ILE A 449 1.04 -9.62 35.67
C ILE A 449 2.27 -9.10 34.96
N TRP A 450 2.32 -9.35 33.66
CA TRP A 450 3.32 -8.73 32.82
C TRP A 450 2.94 -7.27 32.59
N THR A 451 3.95 -6.40 32.66
CA THR A 451 3.82 -4.95 32.53
C THR A 451 4.85 -4.45 31.52
N VAL A 452 4.52 -3.36 30.86
CA VAL A 452 5.47 -2.62 30.03
C VAL A 452 5.56 -1.21 30.56
N ASN A 453 6.77 -0.80 30.91
CA ASN A 453 7.04 0.43 31.65
C ASN A 453 6.23 0.54 32.96
N GLY A 454 5.94 -0.60 33.60
CA GLY A 454 5.14 -0.70 34.83
C GLY A 454 3.61 -0.66 34.64
N LEU A 455 3.12 -0.63 33.40
CA LEU A 455 1.69 -0.66 33.07
C LEU A 455 1.28 -2.04 32.52
N ALA A 456 0.25 -2.66 33.11
CA ALA A 456 -0.45 -3.82 32.55
C ALA A 456 -1.75 -3.34 31.92
N TYR A 457 -2.00 -3.78 30.68
CA TYR A 457 -3.11 -3.28 29.88
C TYR A 457 -4.49 -3.70 30.43
N ALA A 458 -5.46 -2.84 30.20
CA ALA A 458 -6.87 -3.15 30.33
C ALA A 458 -7.60 -2.64 29.08
N ALA A 459 -8.41 -3.51 28.46
CA ALA A 459 -9.22 -3.14 27.32
C ALA A 459 -10.21 -2.01 27.72
N PRO A 460 -10.33 -0.95 26.92
CA PRO A 460 -11.26 0.14 27.20
C PRO A 460 -12.71 -0.29 26.96
N ASP A 461 -13.65 0.38 27.64
CA ASP A 461 -15.10 0.18 27.43
C ASP A 461 -15.55 0.62 26.02
N LEU A 462 -14.79 1.51 25.38
CA LEU A 462 -14.98 2.02 24.02
C LEU A 462 -13.70 1.72 23.21
N PRO A 463 -13.77 1.04 22.05
CA PRO A 463 -12.57 0.74 21.27
C PRO A 463 -11.74 1.98 20.95
N THR A 464 -10.41 1.89 21.00
CA THR A 464 -9.52 3.05 20.81
C THR A 464 -9.81 3.82 19.51
N LEU A 465 -10.05 3.13 18.39
CA LEU A 465 -10.45 3.75 17.12
C LEU A 465 -11.77 4.53 17.25
N LEU A 466 -12.74 3.98 17.98
CA LEU A 466 -14.02 4.65 18.20
C LEU A 466 -13.88 5.83 19.18
N ASN A 467 -12.93 5.79 20.13
CA ASN A 467 -12.59 6.94 20.97
C ASN A 467 -11.98 8.09 20.13
N ILE A 468 -11.06 7.77 19.22
CA ILE A 468 -10.49 8.73 18.26
C ILE A 468 -11.60 9.34 17.40
N LEU A 469 -12.41 8.51 16.74
CA LEU A 469 -13.43 8.96 15.78
C LEU A 469 -14.64 9.68 16.41
N ALA A 470 -15.10 9.25 17.60
CA ALA A 470 -16.30 9.81 18.22
C ALA A 470 -16.02 10.94 19.21
N ASN A 471 -14.86 10.93 19.89
CA ASN A 471 -14.53 11.89 20.94
C ASN A 471 -13.37 12.82 20.57
N ASN A 472 -12.78 12.69 19.37
CA ASN A 472 -11.60 13.43 18.92
C ASN A 472 -10.41 13.28 19.91
N ALA A 473 -10.20 12.06 20.40
CA ALA A 473 -9.07 11.73 21.26
C ALA A 473 -7.76 11.88 20.47
N THR A 474 -6.96 12.89 20.83
CA THR A 474 -5.74 13.29 20.10
C THR A 474 -4.51 13.49 20.99
N GLU A 475 -4.63 13.28 22.30
CA GLU A 475 -3.53 13.39 23.23
C GLU A 475 -3.41 12.14 24.10
N MET A 476 -2.21 11.88 24.63
CA MET A 476 -1.94 10.75 25.54
C MET A 476 -2.91 10.68 26.73
N GLY A 477 -3.44 11.83 27.17
CA GLY A 477 -4.38 11.95 28.28
C GLY A 477 -5.85 11.67 27.94
N ASP A 478 -6.20 11.53 26.66
CA ASP A 478 -7.57 11.23 26.21
C ASP A 478 -7.88 9.72 26.23
N PHE A 479 -6.84 8.90 26.45
CA PHE A 479 -6.91 7.45 26.57
C PHE A 479 -6.79 7.03 28.04
N GLY A 480 -7.37 5.87 28.37
CA GLY A 480 -7.28 5.30 29.70
C GLY A 480 -5.83 5.06 30.12
N PRO A 481 -5.45 5.31 31.39
CA PRO A 481 -4.05 5.17 31.85
C PRO A 481 -3.54 3.72 31.84
N ASN A 482 -4.43 2.75 31.58
CA ASN A 482 -4.08 1.34 31.39
C ASN A 482 -4.32 0.88 29.94
N GLU A 483 -4.66 1.75 28.99
CA GLU A 483 -4.56 1.42 27.55
C GLU A 483 -3.10 1.45 27.09
N ASN A 484 -2.23 2.18 27.81
CA ASN A 484 -0.82 2.40 27.48
C ASN A 484 -0.62 2.98 26.07
N THR A 485 -1.62 3.68 25.53
CA THR A 485 -1.62 4.28 24.20
C THR A 485 -0.41 5.19 24.01
N ASN A 486 0.28 5.08 22.87
CA ASN A 486 1.34 6.02 22.48
C ASN A 486 0.90 6.83 21.25
N VAL A 487 0.97 8.15 21.38
CA VAL A 487 0.66 9.10 20.32
C VAL A 487 1.91 9.38 19.51
N LEU A 488 1.84 9.07 18.22
CA LEU A 488 2.86 9.40 17.23
C LEU A 488 2.40 10.55 16.35
N LYS A 489 3.38 11.31 15.83
CA LYS A 489 3.14 12.26 14.74
C LYS A 489 3.23 11.56 13.39
N PHE A 490 2.37 11.96 12.46
CA PHE A 490 2.43 11.45 11.10
C PHE A 490 3.83 11.68 10.48
N ASN A 491 4.32 10.66 9.78
CA ASN A 491 5.59 10.64 9.06
C ASN A 491 6.86 10.77 9.94
N GLU A 492 6.76 10.77 11.28
CA GLU A 492 7.94 10.76 12.15
C GLU A 492 8.64 9.39 12.14
N THR A 493 9.96 9.38 12.29
CA THR A 493 10.75 8.16 12.43
C THR A 493 10.72 7.69 13.88
N VAL A 494 10.16 6.52 14.13
CA VAL A 494 10.07 5.93 15.47
C VAL A 494 11.08 4.80 15.61
N GLU A 495 11.87 4.83 16.68
CA GLU A 495 12.68 3.70 17.13
C GLU A 495 12.08 3.11 18.42
N LEU A 496 11.67 1.84 18.35
CA LEU A 496 11.31 1.06 19.54
C LEU A 496 12.57 0.42 20.10
N VAL A 497 12.85 0.63 21.39
CA VAL A 497 13.98 0.01 22.09
C VAL A 497 13.42 -1.01 23.08
N ILE A 498 13.44 -2.28 22.69
CA ILE A 498 12.77 -3.35 23.41
C ILE A 498 13.76 -4.11 24.28
N HIS A 499 13.64 -3.94 25.59
CA HIS A 499 14.48 -4.61 26.58
C HIS A 499 13.85 -5.93 27.00
N GLY A 500 14.35 -7.03 26.44
CA GLY A 500 13.90 -8.39 26.78
C GLY A 500 14.62 -9.00 27.98
N SER A 501 14.25 -10.25 28.31
CA SER A 501 14.76 -10.97 29.48
C SER A 501 15.12 -12.43 29.16
N ALA A 502 16.41 -12.65 28.84
CA ALA A 502 17.06 -13.89 28.40
C ALA A 502 16.64 -14.47 27.02
N GLY A 503 17.65 -15.01 26.28
CA GLY A 503 17.55 -15.83 25.05
C GLY A 503 16.93 -15.20 23.78
N GLY A 504 17.73 -14.81 22.78
CA GLY A 504 17.24 -14.40 21.44
C GLY A 504 18.25 -13.54 20.64
N MET A 505 17.79 -12.94 19.53
CA MET A 505 18.64 -12.37 18.46
C MET A 505 19.89 -11.61 18.95
N SER A 506 21.05 -11.95 18.38
CA SER A 506 22.34 -11.30 18.61
C SER A 506 23.01 -10.98 17.27
N GLY A 507 23.49 -9.74 17.11
CA GLY A 507 24.11 -9.27 15.86
C GLY A 507 24.55 -7.81 15.98
N PRO A 508 25.33 -7.28 15.02
CA PRO A 508 25.70 -5.87 14.98
C PRO A 508 24.53 -5.00 14.52
N SER A 509 24.65 -3.70 14.79
CA SER A 509 23.68 -2.71 14.34
C SER A 509 23.78 -2.46 12.82
N ASN A 510 22.83 -2.96 12.02
CA ASN A 510 22.80 -2.80 10.57
C ASN A 510 21.82 -1.69 10.14
N PHE A 511 22.33 -0.49 9.86
CA PHE A 511 21.52 0.64 9.36
C PHE A 511 21.38 0.72 7.83
N ILE A 512 21.93 -0.25 7.09
CA ILE A 512 22.07 -0.16 5.62
C ILE A 512 21.06 -1.04 4.90
N ASN A 513 20.92 -2.30 5.31
CA ASN A 513 20.08 -3.30 4.64
C ASN A 513 19.58 -4.38 5.63
N PRO A 514 18.88 -3.98 6.70
CA PRO A 514 18.47 -4.89 7.77
C PRO A 514 17.33 -5.81 7.32
N PRO A 515 17.04 -6.90 8.07
CA PRO A 515 15.82 -7.69 7.87
C PRO A 515 14.55 -6.82 7.97
N GLN A 516 13.54 -7.12 7.16
CA GLN A 516 12.25 -6.43 7.19
C GLN A 516 11.12 -7.44 7.37
N ARG A 517 10.33 -7.30 8.45
CA ARG A 517 9.31 -8.27 8.86
C ARG A 517 8.38 -7.69 9.94
N ASP A 518 7.29 -8.37 10.27
CA ASP A 518 6.30 -7.90 11.27
C ASP A 518 6.33 -8.63 12.63
N VAL A 519 7.06 -9.75 12.76
CA VAL A 519 7.21 -10.50 14.03
C VAL A 519 8.68 -10.74 14.41
N VAL A 520 9.09 -10.39 15.63
CA VAL A 520 10.48 -10.58 16.11
C VAL A 520 10.59 -11.22 17.50
N GLY A 521 11.52 -12.17 17.66
CA GLY A 521 11.88 -12.73 18.97
C GLY A 521 12.72 -11.75 19.80
N VAL A 522 12.13 -11.18 20.86
CA VAL A 522 12.80 -10.25 21.78
C VAL A 522 13.38 -11.02 22.97
N GLY A 523 14.66 -11.34 22.86
CA GLY A 523 15.36 -12.22 23.78
C GLY A 523 16.13 -11.58 24.92
N GLY A 524 17.32 -12.09 25.20
CA GLY A 524 18.20 -11.62 26.29
C GLY A 524 19.04 -10.39 25.95
N SER A 525 18.83 -9.85 24.76
CA SER A 525 19.45 -8.65 24.22
C SER A 525 18.43 -7.49 24.24
N THR A 526 18.87 -6.31 23.81
CA THR A 526 17.94 -5.25 23.43
C THR A 526 17.70 -5.34 21.93
N VAL A 527 16.45 -5.54 21.53
CA VAL A 527 16.02 -5.47 20.12
C VAL A 527 15.64 -4.03 19.82
N ARG A 528 15.99 -3.55 18.63
CA ARG A 528 15.50 -2.27 18.12
C ARG A 528 14.72 -2.49 16.82
N ILE A 529 13.66 -1.71 16.64
CA ILE A 529 12.78 -1.73 15.47
C ILE A 529 12.63 -0.28 15.02
N ARG A 530 12.66 -0.02 13.71
CA ARG A 530 12.42 1.33 13.17
C ARG A 530 11.37 1.33 12.08
N PHE A 531 10.39 2.20 12.25
CA PHE A 531 9.38 2.47 11.25
C PHE A 531 9.18 3.98 11.11
N ARG A 532 8.72 4.38 9.93
CA ARG A 532 8.16 5.72 9.68
C ARG A 532 6.69 5.67 10.09
N ALA A 533 6.11 6.71 10.65
CA ALA A 533 4.70 6.72 11.07
C ALA A 533 3.73 7.20 9.95
N ASP A 534 3.81 6.59 8.77
CA ASP A 534 3.03 6.94 7.55
C ASP A 534 1.66 6.24 7.36
N ASN A 535 1.20 5.37 8.27
CA ASN A 535 -0.10 4.68 8.19
C ASN A 535 -1.04 5.09 9.34
N PRO A 536 -1.99 6.04 9.15
CA PRO A 536 -2.86 6.49 10.23
C PRO A 536 -3.87 5.44 10.70
N GLY A 537 -3.82 5.10 11.99
CA GLY A 537 -4.73 4.19 12.68
C GLY A 537 -4.21 3.84 14.08
N PRO A 538 -5.02 3.28 14.98
CA PRO A 538 -4.56 2.67 16.22
C PRO A 538 -4.06 1.26 15.93
N TRP A 539 -2.74 1.06 15.99
CA TRP A 539 -2.10 -0.23 15.68
C TRP A 539 -1.65 -0.96 16.94
N PHE A 540 -1.97 -2.25 17.03
CA PHE A 540 -1.62 -3.09 18.17
C PHE A 540 -0.20 -3.67 18.05
N LEU A 541 0.73 -3.21 18.87
CA LEU A 541 2.04 -3.86 18.99
C LEU A 541 1.96 -4.82 20.18
N HIS A 542 2.13 -6.15 20.08
CA HIS A 542 2.05 -7.01 21.28
C HIS A 542 2.90 -8.29 21.24
N CYS A 543 3.04 -8.95 22.40
CA CYS A 543 3.62 -10.29 22.50
C CYS A 543 2.62 -11.31 21.90
N HIS A 544 2.98 -12.09 20.88
CA HIS A 544 2.02 -13.02 20.23
C HIS A 544 1.67 -14.24 21.10
N ILE A 545 2.50 -14.55 22.10
CA ILE A 545 2.24 -15.63 23.06
C ILE A 545 0.93 -15.35 23.83
N VAL A 546 -0.07 -16.19 23.60
CA VAL A 546 -1.47 -16.05 24.00
C VAL A 546 -1.64 -15.94 25.51
N SER A 547 -0.83 -16.67 26.28
CA SER A 547 -0.82 -16.59 27.75
C SER A 547 -0.61 -15.16 28.25
N TYR A 548 0.08 -14.31 27.47
CA TYR A 548 0.30 -12.90 27.78
C TYR A 548 -0.87 -12.04 27.26
N CYS A 549 -1.33 -12.26 26.02
CA CYS A 549 -2.51 -11.62 25.41
C CYS A 549 -3.79 -11.66 26.27
N VAL A 550 -3.89 -12.61 27.23
CA VAL A 550 -5.17 -13.11 27.70
C VAL A 550 -5.36 -13.00 29.21
N VAL A 551 -6.09 -11.96 29.59
CA VAL A 551 -6.93 -11.94 30.80
C VAL A 551 -8.26 -11.21 30.43
N PRO A 552 -9.39 -11.93 30.35
CA PRO A 552 -10.62 -11.42 29.73
C PRO A 552 -11.62 -10.74 30.69
N MET A 553 -12.60 -10.04 30.11
CA MET A 553 -13.46 -9.02 30.74
C MET A 553 -14.61 -9.52 31.67
N ASP A 554 -14.83 -10.82 31.84
CA ASP A 554 -16.12 -11.35 32.34
C ASP A 554 -16.31 -11.44 33.88
N THR A 555 -15.34 -11.03 34.71
CA THR A 555 -15.43 -11.13 36.19
C THR A 555 -15.13 -9.85 36.98
N GLY A 556 -14.92 -8.71 36.31
CA GLY A 556 -14.69 -7.43 36.98
C GLY A 556 -13.34 -7.30 37.72
N MET A 557 -12.37 -8.17 37.43
CA MET A 557 -11.00 -8.09 37.97
C MET A 557 -9.94 -8.40 36.90
N LEU A 558 -9.27 -7.33 36.43
CA LEU A 558 -7.84 -7.15 36.10
C LEU A 558 -7.00 -8.37 35.62
N ARG A 559 -6.05 -8.30 34.67
CA ARG A 559 -5.45 -7.28 33.74
C ARG A 559 -4.57 -8.11 32.80
N SER A 560 -4.46 -7.79 31.51
CA SER A 560 -3.69 -8.59 30.52
C SER A 560 -2.42 -7.90 30.04
N LEU A 561 -1.53 -8.65 29.40
CA LEU A 561 -0.54 -8.07 28.48
C LEU A 561 -1.20 -8.04 27.10
N PRO A 562 -1.75 -6.90 26.70
CA PRO A 562 -1.21 -6.41 25.44
C PRO A 562 -0.50 -5.09 25.63
N LEU A 563 0.01 -4.62 24.52
CA LEU A 563 0.84 -3.45 24.41
C LEU A 563 0.17 -2.55 23.37
N PHE A 564 0.27 -1.24 23.59
CA PHE A 564 0.02 -0.16 22.63
C PHE A 564 -1.08 -0.37 21.59
N PRO A 565 -2.24 0.28 21.73
CA PRO A 565 -2.73 1.09 20.63
C PRO A 565 -1.66 2.17 20.34
N LEU A 566 -1.00 2.14 19.19
CA LEU A 566 -0.33 3.34 18.69
C LEU A 566 -1.38 4.21 18.02
N ALA A 567 -2.13 4.97 18.82
CA ALA A 567 -3.07 5.96 18.31
C ALA A 567 -2.27 7.10 17.66
N LEU A 568 -2.12 7.04 16.33
CA LEU A 568 -1.69 8.18 15.53
C LEU A 568 -2.72 9.31 15.68
N ALA A 569 -2.50 10.14 16.69
CA ALA A 569 -3.28 11.35 16.87
C ALA A 569 -2.76 12.43 15.93
N SER A 570 -3.54 12.68 14.91
CA SER A 570 -3.45 13.89 14.11
C SER A 570 -3.94 15.08 14.93
N LEU A 571 -3.05 15.68 15.72
CA LEU A 571 -3.00 17.14 15.68
C LEU A 571 -2.07 17.52 14.52
N VAL A 572 -2.70 18.19 13.55
CA VAL A 572 -2.18 18.68 12.27
C VAL A 572 -2.04 17.63 11.15
N TYR A 573 -2.34 18.11 9.95
CA TYR A 573 -2.73 17.37 8.77
C TYR A 573 -1.55 16.69 8.06
N ALA A 574 -1.64 15.37 7.95
CA ALA A 574 -1.22 14.70 6.74
C ALA A 574 -2.21 15.05 5.62
N HIS A 575 -1.83 15.94 4.70
CA HIS A 575 -2.54 16.06 3.42
C HIS A 575 -2.24 14.81 2.59
N ALA A 576 -2.95 13.74 2.93
CA ALA A 576 -3.39 12.84 1.90
C ALA A 576 -4.27 13.64 0.92
N PRO A 577 -4.14 13.43 -0.40
CA PRO A 577 -5.07 13.91 -1.42
C PRO A 577 -6.37 13.10 -1.31
N THR A 578 -7.11 13.29 -0.22
CA THR A 578 -8.50 12.87 -0.16
C THR A 578 -9.28 13.83 -1.05
N HIS A 579 -9.98 13.27 -2.05
CA HIS A 579 -11.02 14.02 -2.74
C HIS A 579 -12.05 14.41 -1.68
N VAL A 580 -12.10 15.71 -1.32
CA VAL A 580 -12.81 16.17 -0.13
C VAL A 580 -14.31 15.84 -0.29
N PRO A 581 -14.91 15.02 0.59
CA PRO A 581 -16.32 14.70 0.52
C PRO A 581 -17.16 15.97 0.71
N GLY A 582 -17.57 16.59 -0.39
CA GLY A 582 -18.22 17.91 -0.40
C GLY A 582 -17.97 18.71 -1.67
N LEU A 583 -16.78 18.58 -2.28
CA LEU A 583 -16.58 19.00 -3.67
C LEU A 583 -17.18 17.91 -4.57
N GLY A 584 -18.36 18.19 -5.13
CA GLY A 584 -19.01 17.29 -6.08
C GLY A 584 -18.15 17.06 -7.33
N THR A 585 -18.56 16.10 -8.16
CA THR A 585 -17.87 15.73 -9.40
C THR A 585 -17.43 16.94 -10.22
N TRP A 586 -16.25 16.87 -10.86
CA TRP A 586 -15.74 17.94 -11.74
C TRP A 586 -16.67 18.31 -12.90
N TYR A 587 -17.69 17.49 -13.17
CA TYR A 587 -18.71 17.72 -14.17
C TYR A 587 -20.09 17.99 -13.57
N HIS A 588 -20.92 18.73 -14.30
CA HIS A 588 -22.30 19.02 -13.95
C HIS A 588 -23.20 17.78 -13.99
N GLU A 589 -24.11 17.70 -13.02
CA GLU A 589 -25.21 16.74 -12.98
C GLU A 589 -26.07 16.76 -14.25
N ARG A 590 -26.63 15.60 -14.62
CA ARG A 590 -27.27 15.36 -15.93
C ARG A 590 -28.53 16.19 -16.21
N ASP A 591 -29.13 16.79 -15.18
CA ASP A 591 -30.30 17.66 -15.23
C ASP A 591 -29.95 19.16 -15.19
N HIS A 592 -28.68 19.51 -14.96
CA HIS A 592 -28.22 20.90 -14.90
C HIS A 592 -28.52 21.64 -16.22
N PRO A 593 -29.02 22.90 -16.18
CA PRO A 593 -29.46 23.62 -17.38
C PRO A 593 -28.41 23.73 -18.49
N VAL A 594 -27.12 23.74 -18.14
CA VAL A 594 -26.00 23.76 -19.11
C VAL A 594 -26.11 22.66 -20.17
N HIS A 595 -26.63 21.47 -19.83
CA HIS A 595 -26.80 20.35 -20.79
C HIS A 595 -27.73 20.70 -21.97
N LYS A 596 -28.51 21.79 -21.89
CA LYS A 596 -29.32 22.30 -23.00
C LYS A 596 -28.50 23.09 -24.03
N LEU A 597 -27.38 23.67 -23.60
CA LEU A 597 -26.44 24.39 -24.47
C LEU A 597 -25.53 23.41 -25.24
N PHE A 598 -25.45 22.15 -24.83
CA PHE A 598 -24.67 21.10 -25.47
C PHE A 598 -25.61 19.98 -25.96
N PRO A 599 -26.37 20.21 -27.06
CA PRO A 599 -27.44 19.32 -27.48
C PRO A 599 -26.95 17.88 -27.75
N ARG A 600 -27.64 16.91 -27.14
CA ARG A 600 -27.31 15.49 -27.23
C ARG A 600 -27.66 14.93 -28.61
N ALA A 601 -26.83 14.01 -29.12
CA ALA A 601 -27.27 13.11 -30.19
C ALA A 601 -28.48 12.27 -29.69
N PRO A 602 -29.41 11.83 -30.57
CA PRO A 602 -30.77 11.49 -30.14
C PRO A 602 -30.95 10.28 -29.19
N THR A 603 -29.91 9.46 -28.97
CA THR A 603 -29.93 8.36 -27.99
C THR A 603 -28.54 8.11 -27.40
N ASP A 604 -28.55 7.62 -26.16
CA ASP A 604 -27.43 7.03 -25.44
C ASP A 604 -26.69 6.00 -26.32
N GLY A 605 -25.35 5.99 -26.32
CA GLY A 605 -24.55 5.05 -27.12
C GLY A 605 -24.30 5.45 -28.58
N GLY A 606 -24.31 6.75 -28.91
CA GLY A 606 -23.76 7.23 -30.18
C GLY A 606 -22.26 6.92 -30.30
N GLN A 607 -21.81 6.47 -31.48
CA GLN A 607 -20.39 6.45 -31.80
C GLN A 607 -19.90 7.90 -31.90
N TYR A 608 -19.19 8.36 -30.87
CA TYR A 608 -18.28 9.49 -31.03
C TYR A 608 -17.12 9.04 -31.91
N ASP A 609 -16.66 9.92 -32.79
CA ASP A 609 -15.41 9.70 -33.52
C ASP A 609 -14.27 9.47 -32.52
N GLU A 610 -13.41 8.49 -32.82
CA GLU A 610 -12.29 8.11 -31.94
C GLU A 610 -11.44 9.33 -31.59
N VAL A 611 -11.13 9.51 -30.31
CA VAL A 611 -10.46 10.72 -29.79
C VAL A 611 -9.05 10.83 -30.40
N GLY A 612 -8.82 11.91 -31.15
CA GLY A 612 -7.60 12.11 -31.96
C GLY A 612 -7.67 11.61 -33.41
N SER A 613 -8.77 11.00 -33.85
CA SER A 613 -8.99 10.67 -35.26
C SER A 613 -9.15 11.94 -36.13
N GLU A 614 -9.02 11.80 -37.46
CA GLU A 614 -9.22 12.91 -38.40
C GLU A 614 -10.65 13.47 -38.33
N ALA A 615 -11.66 12.59 -38.20
CA ALA A 615 -13.07 12.98 -38.08
C ALA A 615 -13.34 13.74 -36.77
N TRP A 616 -12.83 13.24 -35.64
CA TRP A 616 -12.88 13.95 -34.35
C TRP A 616 -12.17 15.31 -34.44
N THR A 617 -10.94 15.33 -34.97
CA THR A 617 -10.11 16.55 -35.06
C THR A 617 -10.70 17.62 -35.98
N ALA A 618 -11.41 17.20 -37.04
CA ALA A 618 -12.10 18.09 -37.97
C ALA A 618 -13.37 18.71 -37.38
N ALA A 619 -13.95 18.13 -36.31
CA ALA A 619 -15.04 18.75 -35.58
C ALA A 619 -14.60 19.96 -34.75
N PHE A 620 -13.30 20.15 -34.51
CA PHE A 620 -12.75 21.18 -33.62
C PHE A 620 -11.89 22.23 -34.36
N PRO A 621 -12.11 23.54 -34.12
CA PRO A 621 -11.37 24.64 -34.76
C PRO A 621 -9.85 24.60 -34.53
N SER A 622 -9.05 24.99 -35.52
CA SER A 622 -7.58 24.85 -35.46
C SER A 622 -6.80 26.08 -34.97
N GLY A 623 -7.47 27.12 -34.46
CA GLY A 623 -6.86 28.41 -34.10
C GLY A 623 -7.83 29.33 -33.37
N LYS A 624 -7.65 30.67 -33.47
CA LYS A 624 -8.57 31.63 -32.84
C LYS A 624 -10.02 31.36 -33.30
N PRO A 625 -10.99 31.35 -32.37
CA PRO A 625 -12.41 31.35 -32.65
C PRO A 625 -12.91 32.24 -33.79
N ASP A 626 -13.87 31.73 -34.56
CA ASP A 626 -14.73 32.52 -35.44
C ASP A 626 -16.07 32.78 -34.73
N VAL A 627 -16.31 34.05 -34.40
CA VAL A 627 -17.49 34.50 -33.64
C VAL A 627 -18.81 34.26 -34.39
N ASP A 628 -18.75 34.25 -35.73
CA ASP A 628 -19.92 34.05 -36.58
C ASP A 628 -20.31 32.55 -36.64
N ALA A 629 -19.32 31.65 -36.54
CA ALA A 629 -19.50 30.19 -36.55
C ALA A 629 -20.07 29.60 -35.24
N MET A 630 -20.34 30.44 -34.24
CA MET A 630 -20.85 30.04 -32.92
C MET A 630 -22.26 29.41 -33.00
N PRO A 631 -22.59 28.38 -32.18
CA PRO A 631 -23.95 27.90 -31.95
C PRO A 631 -24.94 29.03 -31.58
N GLN A 632 -26.17 28.95 -32.07
CA GLN A 632 -27.16 30.00 -31.87
C GLN A 632 -27.65 30.04 -30.41
N GLU A 633 -27.76 28.86 -29.80
CA GLU A 633 -28.15 28.65 -28.41
C GLU A 633 -27.24 29.42 -27.44
N TRP A 634 -25.96 29.57 -27.77
CA TRP A 634 -24.98 30.31 -26.96
C TRP A 634 -25.13 31.84 -27.14
N ARG A 635 -25.41 32.30 -28.37
CA ARG A 635 -25.76 33.71 -28.63
C ARG A 635 -27.04 34.12 -27.91
N ASP A 636 -28.08 33.29 -27.99
CA ASP A 636 -29.38 33.54 -27.37
C ASP A 636 -29.28 33.55 -25.83
N ALA A 637 -28.44 32.70 -25.24
CA ALA A 637 -28.18 32.68 -23.80
C ALA A 637 -27.45 33.94 -23.31
N LEU A 638 -26.43 34.43 -24.03
CA LEU A 638 -25.79 35.71 -23.74
C LEU A 638 -26.79 36.86 -23.81
N GLN A 639 -27.52 36.96 -24.93
CA GLN A 639 -28.47 38.06 -25.14
C GLN A 639 -29.53 38.08 -24.03
N SER A 640 -30.03 36.91 -23.63
CA SER A 640 -30.96 36.75 -22.51
C SER A 640 -30.36 37.20 -21.17
N ALA A 641 -29.07 36.95 -20.92
CA ALA A 641 -28.38 37.38 -19.70
C ALA A 641 -28.13 38.90 -19.67
N ILE A 642 -27.78 39.50 -20.81
CA ILE A 642 -27.65 40.96 -20.96
C ILE A 642 -29.00 41.64 -20.76
N GLU A 643 -30.07 41.17 -21.41
CA GLU A 643 -31.43 41.71 -21.28
C GLU A 643 -32.00 41.56 -19.86
N ALA A 644 -31.60 40.51 -19.14
CA ALA A 644 -31.92 40.31 -17.72
C ALA A 644 -31.08 41.19 -16.77
N GLY A 645 -30.14 42.00 -17.27
CA GLY A 645 -29.25 42.84 -16.47
C GLY A 645 -28.22 42.06 -15.63
N LYS A 646 -27.92 40.81 -16.02
CA LYS A 646 -27.01 39.90 -15.29
C LYS A 646 -25.54 40.07 -15.67
N ILE A 647 -25.26 40.64 -16.84
CA ILE A 647 -23.91 40.91 -17.33
C ILE A 647 -23.61 42.40 -17.15
N PRO A 648 -22.67 42.79 -16.27
CA PRO A 648 -22.24 44.17 -16.11
C PRO A 648 -21.64 44.77 -17.39
N ASP A 649 -21.88 46.06 -17.60
CA ASP A 649 -21.33 46.84 -18.72
C ASP A 649 -19.99 47.45 -18.29
N ILE A 650 -18.92 46.65 -18.40
CA ILE A 650 -17.55 47.02 -18.04
C ILE A 650 -16.72 47.12 -19.34
N PRO A 651 -15.93 48.20 -19.55
CA PRO A 651 -15.08 48.34 -20.73
C PRO A 651 -13.96 47.31 -20.76
N THR A 652 -13.49 46.97 -21.96
CA THR A 652 -12.37 46.05 -22.16
C THR A 652 -11.04 46.67 -21.76
N SER A 653 -10.15 45.87 -21.17
CA SER A 653 -8.77 46.29 -20.90
C SER A 653 -7.89 46.31 -22.17
N ASP A 654 -6.85 47.14 -22.20
CA ASP A 654 -5.75 46.97 -23.14
C ASP A 654 -4.69 46.01 -22.56
N ALA A 655 -4.37 44.95 -23.30
CA ALA A 655 -3.33 43.99 -22.98
C ALA A 655 -2.06 44.15 -23.84
N SER A 656 -1.95 45.21 -24.65
CA SER A 656 -0.84 45.46 -25.58
C SER A 656 0.55 45.51 -24.92
N THR A 657 0.61 45.83 -23.63
CA THR A 657 1.83 45.92 -22.82
C THR A 657 2.26 44.59 -22.20
N GLY A 658 1.45 43.52 -22.37
CA GLY A 658 1.67 42.22 -21.75
C GLY A 658 1.04 42.05 -20.37
N PHE A 659 0.29 43.06 -19.88
CA PHE A 659 -0.56 43.01 -18.68
C PHE A 659 -1.85 43.79 -18.98
N PRO A 660 -3.04 43.30 -18.58
CA PRO A 660 -4.29 43.99 -18.88
C PRO A 660 -4.47 45.23 -18.00
N THR A 661 -4.59 46.39 -18.65
CA THR A 661 -4.79 47.70 -18.00
C THR A 661 -6.06 48.38 -18.52
N TYR A 662 -6.79 49.06 -17.64
CA TYR A 662 -7.96 49.86 -18.01
C TYR A 662 -7.58 51.33 -18.23
N ASP A 663 -8.46 52.10 -18.87
CA ASP A 663 -8.32 53.55 -19.01
C ASP A 663 -8.34 54.27 -17.64
N ASP A 664 -7.71 55.45 -17.56
CA ASP A 664 -7.49 56.22 -16.32
C ASP A 664 -8.78 56.55 -15.50
N ASP A 665 -9.96 56.48 -16.11
CA ASP A 665 -11.26 56.73 -15.47
C ASP A 665 -11.95 55.47 -14.92
N VAL A 666 -11.36 54.30 -15.11
CA VAL A 666 -11.88 53.00 -14.65
C VAL A 666 -10.96 52.44 -13.55
N ASP A 667 -11.45 52.42 -12.30
CA ASP A 667 -10.72 51.80 -11.19
C ASP A 667 -10.92 50.26 -11.21
N PRO A 668 -9.88 49.46 -11.48
CA PRO A 668 -10.01 48.01 -11.57
C PRO A 668 -10.18 47.32 -10.20
N ALA A 669 -9.91 48.03 -9.09
CA ALA A 669 -10.14 47.57 -7.73
C ALA A 669 -11.49 48.04 -7.15
N SER A 670 -12.28 48.80 -7.93
CA SER A 670 -13.63 49.22 -7.54
C SER A 670 -14.57 48.02 -7.34
N PRO A 671 -15.56 48.09 -6.44
CA PRO A 671 -16.60 47.06 -6.31
C PRO A 671 -17.39 46.78 -7.59
N GLU A 672 -17.43 47.75 -8.51
CA GLU A 672 -18.11 47.65 -9.80
C GLU A 672 -17.33 46.79 -10.82
N VAL A 673 -15.99 46.89 -10.85
CA VAL A 673 -15.13 46.15 -11.79
C VAL A 673 -14.57 44.87 -11.16
N CYS A 674 -14.02 45.02 -9.95
CA CYS A 674 -13.32 44.03 -9.13
C CYS A 674 -12.56 42.98 -9.95
N SER A 675 -11.45 43.43 -10.54
CA SER A 675 -10.59 42.61 -11.39
C SER A 675 -9.64 41.72 -10.58
N ALA A 676 -9.65 40.42 -10.90
CA ALA A 676 -8.79 39.42 -10.28
C ALA A 676 -7.29 39.64 -10.61
N THR A 677 -6.99 40.24 -11.77
CA THR A 677 -5.68 40.76 -12.17
C THR A 677 -5.09 41.70 -11.11
N TYR A 678 -5.95 42.52 -10.48
CA TYR A 678 -5.60 43.46 -9.43
C TYR A 678 -5.86 42.88 -8.02
N LYS A 679 -5.96 41.55 -7.92
CA LYS A 679 -6.20 40.77 -6.69
C LYS A 679 -7.50 41.12 -5.95
N CYS A 680 -8.48 41.69 -6.63
CA CYS A 680 -9.81 41.88 -6.07
C CYS A 680 -10.58 40.54 -6.02
N ARG A 681 -11.10 40.19 -4.84
CA ARG A 681 -11.83 38.93 -4.56
C ARG A 681 -13.33 39.19 -4.44
N VAL A 682 -14.14 38.22 -4.85
CA VAL A 682 -15.61 38.30 -4.86
C VAL A 682 -16.21 37.05 -4.21
N ASP A 683 -17.26 37.24 -3.41
CA ASP A 683 -18.00 36.14 -2.78
C ASP A 683 -18.58 35.18 -3.83
N GLY A 684 -18.12 33.92 -3.79
CA GLY A 684 -18.54 32.85 -4.72
C GLY A 684 -17.50 32.46 -5.76
N ASP A 685 -16.37 33.17 -5.86
CA ASP A 685 -15.16 32.62 -6.46
C ASP A 685 -14.42 31.75 -5.42
N ILE A 686 -13.90 30.60 -5.82
CA ILE A 686 -13.06 29.74 -4.97
C ILE A 686 -11.61 30.23 -5.08
N TRP A 687 -11.20 31.12 -4.18
CA TRP A 687 -9.80 31.59 -4.05
C TRP A 687 -8.96 30.72 -3.12
N ASP A 688 -9.66 29.99 -2.25
CA ASP A 688 -9.18 29.49 -0.99
C ASP A 688 -9.85 28.12 -0.78
N ALA A 689 -9.08 27.05 -0.55
CA ALA A 689 -9.62 25.70 -0.30
C ALA A 689 -10.28 25.64 1.10
N PRO A 690 -11.08 24.61 1.45
CA PRO A 690 -11.59 24.47 2.82
C PRO A 690 -10.47 24.54 3.87
N ASP A 691 -10.80 24.97 5.09
CA ASP A 691 -9.81 25.05 6.18
C ASP A 691 -9.05 23.72 6.31
N ASN A 692 -7.73 23.81 6.26
CA ASN A 692 -6.82 22.66 6.28
C ASN A 692 -6.95 21.69 5.09
N VAL A 693 -7.29 22.20 3.92
CA VAL A 693 -7.16 21.50 2.63
C VAL A 693 -6.19 22.30 1.75
N LEU A 694 -5.38 21.59 0.98
CA LEU A 694 -4.53 22.17 -0.05
C LEU A 694 -5.09 21.87 -1.44
N GLY A 695 -5.52 22.89 -2.17
CA GLY A 695 -5.94 22.75 -3.56
C GLY A 695 -4.74 22.75 -4.49
N ILE A 696 -4.43 21.60 -5.10
CA ILE A 696 -3.39 21.45 -6.13
C ILE A 696 -4.03 21.43 -7.51
N GLY A 697 -3.55 22.29 -8.42
CA GLY A 697 -3.99 22.28 -9.81
C GLY A 697 -2.94 22.81 -10.77
N PHE A 698 -2.94 22.26 -11.99
CA PHE A 698 -1.94 22.55 -13.01
C PHE A 698 -2.61 23.18 -14.25
N ASP A 699 -2.09 24.32 -14.66
CA ASP A 699 -2.58 25.07 -15.83
C ASP A 699 -1.89 24.62 -17.13
N ASP A 700 -2.33 25.19 -18.26
CA ASP A 700 -1.79 24.97 -19.62
C ASP A 700 -1.77 23.53 -20.18
N GLY A 701 -2.28 22.53 -19.44
CA GLY A 701 -2.32 21.14 -19.90
C GLY A 701 -3.28 20.90 -21.08
N PRO A 702 -3.20 19.75 -21.77
CA PRO A 702 -2.08 18.80 -21.77
C PRO A 702 -0.87 19.31 -22.58
N TRP A 703 0.34 18.96 -22.18
CA TRP A 703 1.59 19.31 -22.87
C TRP A 703 2.60 18.16 -22.86
N LEU A 704 3.82 18.37 -23.38
CA LEU A 704 4.87 17.34 -23.38
C LEU A 704 5.19 16.81 -21.97
N GLY A 705 5.25 17.70 -20.98
CA GLY A 705 5.47 17.33 -19.58
C GLY A 705 4.25 16.76 -18.88
N THR A 706 3.08 16.69 -19.53
CA THR A 706 1.89 16.05 -18.93
C THR A 706 2.17 14.59 -18.67
N GLN A 707 2.90 13.88 -19.55
CA GLN A 707 3.34 12.51 -19.28
C GLN A 707 4.09 12.44 -17.95
N ASP A 708 5.21 13.15 -17.81
CA ASP A 708 6.05 13.11 -16.59
C ASP A 708 5.27 13.55 -15.33
N LEU A 709 4.38 14.53 -15.45
CA LEU A 709 3.49 14.96 -14.36
C LEU A 709 2.48 13.87 -13.98
N THR A 710 1.85 13.23 -14.96
CA THR A 710 0.89 12.14 -14.73
C THR A 710 1.58 10.90 -14.17
N ASP A 711 2.79 10.57 -14.62
CA ASP A 711 3.63 9.53 -14.02
C ASP A 711 3.94 9.88 -12.55
N PHE A 712 4.39 11.11 -12.27
CA PHE A 712 4.69 11.56 -10.90
C PHE A 712 3.45 11.53 -9.98
N LEU A 713 2.29 12.00 -10.45
CA LEU A 713 1.05 11.96 -9.67
C LEU A 713 0.63 10.51 -9.38
N GLU A 714 0.73 9.62 -10.37
CA GLU A 714 0.44 8.18 -10.22
C GLU A 714 1.43 7.48 -9.27
N GLU A 715 2.73 7.76 -9.37
CA GLU A 715 3.79 7.26 -8.48
C GLU A 715 3.62 7.69 -7.02
N ASN A 716 3.02 8.86 -6.78
CA ASN A 716 2.77 9.40 -5.43
C ASN A 716 1.33 9.16 -4.95
N ASN A 717 0.46 8.52 -5.74
CA ASN A 717 -0.98 8.36 -5.46
C ASN A 717 -1.70 9.70 -5.23
N GLU A 718 -1.29 10.72 -5.98
CA GLU A 718 -1.79 12.09 -5.93
C GLU A 718 -2.81 12.36 -7.04
N ARG A 719 -3.75 13.29 -6.78
CA ARG A 719 -4.70 13.78 -7.79
C ARG A 719 -4.73 15.30 -7.75
N ALA A 720 -4.73 15.89 -8.94
CA ALA A 720 -4.79 17.34 -9.11
C ALA A 720 -5.97 17.75 -10.01
N THR A 721 -6.35 19.02 -9.92
CA THR A 721 -7.24 19.63 -10.91
C THR A 721 -6.41 20.09 -12.11
N HIS A 722 -6.65 19.50 -13.28
CA HIS A 722 -5.99 19.91 -14.51
C HIS A 722 -6.85 20.95 -15.22
N PHE A 723 -6.36 22.19 -15.28
CA PHE A 723 -6.96 23.28 -16.03
C PHE A 723 -6.47 23.16 -17.48
N VAL A 724 -7.33 22.61 -18.34
CA VAL A 724 -6.93 22.20 -19.70
C VAL A 724 -7.26 23.24 -20.77
N ILE A 725 -6.37 23.34 -21.77
CA ILE A 725 -6.52 24.14 -22.98
C ILE A 725 -7.10 23.29 -24.12
N GLY A 726 -8.19 23.71 -24.74
CA GLY A 726 -8.84 22.98 -25.83
C GLY A 726 -7.99 22.78 -27.10
N LEU A 727 -7.17 23.76 -27.54
CA LEU A 727 -6.18 23.53 -28.60
C LEU A 727 -5.13 22.49 -28.21
N ASN A 728 -4.77 22.41 -26.93
CA ASN A 728 -3.85 21.42 -26.41
C ASN A 728 -4.50 20.03 -26.43
N ILE A 729 -5.75 19.87 -25.95
CA ILE A 729 -6.51 18.62 -26.10
C ILE A 729 -6.60 18.19 -27.57
N ARG A 730 -6.88 19.13 -28.48
CA ARG A 730 -7.00 18.86 -29.93
C ARG A 730 -5.69 18.39 -30.56
N SER A 731 -4.54 18.87 -30.08
CA SER A 731 -3.21 18.54 -30.61
C SER A 731 -2.52 17.38 -29.88
N ARG A 732 -2.92 17.13 -28.63
CA ARG A 732 -2.40 16.13 -27.68
C ARG A 732 -3.53 15.30 -27.05
N PRO A 733 -4.33 14.60 -27.87
CA PRO A 733 -5.49 13.85 -27.39
C PRO A 733 -5.12 12.68 -26.47
N GLN A 734 -3.94 12.08 -26.65
CA GLN A 734 -3.51 10.94 -25.84
C GLN A 734 -3.07 11.38 -24.44
N GLU A 735 -2.36 12.51 -24.35
CA GLU A 735 -2.01 13.13 -23.08
C GLU A 735 -3.25 13.62 -22.31
N PHE A 736 -4.31 14.06 -23.00
CA PHE A 736 -5.61 14.35 -22.36
C PHE A 736 -6.32 13.08 -21.85
N LEU A 737 -6.36 12.01 -22.65
CA LEU A 737 -6.95 10.74 -22.22
C LEU A 737 -6.23 10.17 -21.00
N ARG A 738 -4.90 10.32 -20.91
CA ARG A 738 -4.14 9.88 -19.74
C ARG A 738 -4.59 10.57 -18.44
N ILE A 739 -4.83 11.89 -18.46
CA ILE A 739 -5.35 12.62 -17.30
C ILE A 739 -6.74 12.06 -16.88
N LEU A 740 -7.59 11.73 -17.85
CA LEU A 740 -8.90 11.13 -17.59
C LEU A 740 -8.80 9.71 -17.01
N ASP A 741 -7.90 8.88 -17.53
CA ASP A 741 -7.75 7.47 -17.14
C ASP A 741 -7.20 7.33 -15.71
N GLN A 742 -6.30 8.24 -15.29
CA GLN A 742 -5.84 8.34 -13.89
C GLN A 742 -6.91 8.91 -12.93
N GLY A 743 -7.99 9.47 -13.47
CA GLY A 743 -9.09 10.01 -12.67
C GLY A 743 -8.77 11.34 -11.97
N GLY A 744 -7.93 12.19 -12.58
CA GLY A 744 -7.78 13.59 -12.18
C GLY A 744 -9.05 14.41 -12.46
N ASP A 745 -9.22 15.52 -11.73
CA ASP A 745 -10.34 16.43 -11.98
C ASP A 745 -10.05 17.31 -13.20
N ILE A 746 -11.01 17.43 -14.12
CA ILE A 746 -10.88 18.27 -15.31
C ILE A 746 -11.62 19.58 -15.10
N ALA A 747 -10.87 20.67 -15.06
CA ALA A 747 -11.40 22.03 -15.10
C ALA A 747 -11.02 22.68 -16.43
N VAL A 748 -11.81 23.66 -16.87
CA VAL A 748 -11.48 24.39 -18.09
C VAL A 748 -10.41 25.43 -17.76
N HIS A 749 -9.38 25.56 -18.60
CA HIS A 749 -8.52 26.75 -18.57
C HIS A 749 -8.99 27.74 -19.62
N THR A 750 -8.90 27.36 -20.91
CA THR A 750 -9.52 27.99 -22.07
C THR A 750 -9.44 27.08 -23.32
N TYR A 751 -9.69 27.57 -24.54
CA TYR A 751 -9.27 26.97 -25.82
C TYR A 751 -7.98 27.58 -26.40
N THR A 752 -7.66 28.87 -26.17
CA THR A 752 -6.48 29.56 -26.78
C THR A 752 -5.60 30.42 -25.86
N HIS A 753 -5.90 30.50 -24.55
CA HIS A 753 -5.14 31.25 -23.53
C HIS A 753 -4.94 32.78 -23.79
N PRO A 754 -6.03 33.59 -23.93
CA PRO A 754 -5.99 35.05 -23.99
C PRO A 754 -6.23 35.71 -22.62
N TYR A 755 -5.91 37.01 -22.52
CA TYR A 755 -6.38 37.89 -21.45
C TYR A 755 -7.88 38.16 -21.59
N MET A 756 -8.70 37.57 -20.72
CA MET A 756 -10.16 37.60 -20.83
C MET A 756 -10.77 39.01 -20.73
N THR A 757 -10.19 39.91 -19.94
CA THR A 757 -10.72 41.28 -19.78
C THR A 757 -10.49 42.13 -21.02
N SER A 758 -9.52 41.78 -21.88
CA SER A 758 -9.24 42.49 -23.13
C SER A 758 -10.22 42.19 -24.26
N LEU A 759 -11.07 41.17 -24.07
CA LEU A 759 -12.02 40.70 -25.07
C LEU A 759 -13.38 41.37 -24.85
N THR A 760 -14.08 41.76 -25.93
CA THR A 760 -15.45 42.35 -25.90
C THR A 760 -16.48 41.38 -25.31
N ASN A 761 -17.73 41.76 -25.02
CA ASN A 761 -18.72 40.75 -24.56
C ASN A 761 -19.01 39.66 -25.60
N LEU A 762 -18.99 39.99 -26.89
CA LEU A 762 -19.16 38.96 -27.93
C LEU A 762 -17.87 38.16 -28.16
N GLU A 763 -16.68 38.69 -27.86
CA GLU A 763 -15.45 37.88 -27.85
C GLU A 763 -15.32 37.09 -26.55
N VAL A 764 -15.49 37.68 -25.37
CA VAL A 764 -15.69 36.94 -24.11
C VAL A 764 -16.87 35.99 -24.20
N VAL A 765 -17.76 36.00 -25.20
CA VAL A 765 -18.69 34.88 -25.46
C VAL A 765 -18.31 34.05 -26.67
N ALA A 766 -17.61 34.55 -27.67
CA ALA A 766 -16.87 33.74 -28.64
C ALA A 766 -15.51 33.29 -28.08
N GLU A 767 -15.39 33.29 -26.75
CA GLU A 767 -14.28 32.83 -25.94
C GLU A 767 -14.92 32.20 -24.66
N VAL A 768 -15.96 32.71 -23.99
CA VAL A 768 -16.67 31.87 -22.99
C VAL A 768 -17.48 30.76 -23.67
N ALA A 769 -18.16 31.01 -24.78
CA ALA A 769 -18.76 29.96 -25.60
C ALA A 769 -17.81 29.35 -26.63
N PHE A 770 -16.74 30.01 -27.10
CA PHE A 770 -15.80 29.31 -28.00
C PHE A 770 -14.57 28.75 -27.28
N ILE A 771 -14.05 29.44 -26.27
CA ILE A 771 -12.94 29.03 -25.39
C ILE A 771 -13.43 28.13 -24.23
N PHE A 772 -14.58 28.37 -23.57
CA PHE A 772 -15.20 27.37 -22.68
C PHE A 772 -16.14 26.47 -23.46
N GLY A 773 -17.05 26.95 -24.30
CA GLY A 773 -17.94 26.04 -25.03
C GLY A 773 -17.23 25.04 -25.95
N TRP A 774 -16.15 25.37 -26.71
CA TRP A 774 -15.41 24.29 -27.41
C TRP A 774 -14.48 23.49 -26.52
N THR A 775 -13.96 24.04 -25.42
CA THR A 775 -13.15 23.21 -24.50
C THR A 775 -14.04 22.27 -23.68
N MET A 776 -15.23 22.72 -23.27
CA MET A 776 -16.30 21.91 -22.70
C MET A 776 -16.84 20.92 -23.73
N GLU A 777 -16.97 21.26 -25.02
CA GLU A 777 -17.41 20.32 -26.07
C GLU A 777 -16.31 19.29 -26.42
N ILE A 778 -15.03 19.67 -26.49
CA ILE A 778 -13.92 18.73 -26.72
C ILE A 778 -13.70 17.83 -25.51
N ILE A 779 -13.81 18.36 -24.28
CA ILE A 779 -13.88 17.55 -23.07
C ILE A 779 -15.14 16.66 -23.11
N ARG A 780 -16.32 17.18 -23.46
CA ARG A 780 -17.57 16.39 -23.49
C ARG A 780 -17.50 15.23 -24.49
N ARG A 781 -16.94 15.43 -25.68
CA ARG A 781 -16.76 14.34 -26.67
C ARG A 781 -15.68 13.34 -26.27
N SER A 782 -14.65 13.77 -25.55
CA SER A 782 -13.53 12.90 -25.14
C SER A 782 -13.74 12.21 -23.79
N ALA A 783 -14.50 12.81 -22.87
CA ALA A 783 -14.76 12.32 -21.50
C ALA A 783 -16.12 11.64 -21.36
N GLY A 784 -16.68 11.08 -22.44
CA GLY A 784 -17.90 10.27 -22.41
C GLY A 784 -19.21 11.02 -22.14
N GLY A 785 -19.30 12.30 -22.52
CA GLY A 785 -20.50 13.12 -22.36
C GLY A 785 -20.54 14.02 -21.11
N ARG A 786 -19.49 14.01 -20.29
CA ARG A 786 -19.35 14.84 -19.08
C ARG A 786 -19.07 16.30 -19.45
N ILE A 787 -19.72 17.26 -18.77
CA ILE A 787 -19.55 18.70 -19.02
C ILE A 787 -18.89 19.34 -17.79
N PRO A 788 -17.70 19.95 -17.90
CA PRO A 788 -16.98 20.56 -16.77
C PRO A 788 -17.80 21.57 -15.97
N LYS A 789 -17.58 21.60 -14.66
CA LYS A 789 -18.17 22.52 -13.68
C LYS A 789 -17.22 23.64 -13.26
N TYR A 790 -15.91 23.40 -13.29
CA TYR A 790 -14.89 24.32 -12.78
C TYR A 790 -14.11 25.02 -13.89
N TRP A 791 -13.69 26.26 -13.64
CA TRP A 791 -12.93 27.09 -14.57
C TRP A 791 -11.90 27.99 -13.86
N ARG A 792 -10.71 28.18 -14.44
CA ARG A 792 -9.70 29.18 -14.05
C ARG A 792 -9.32 30.06 -15.25
N PRO A 793 -9.41 31.40 -15.17
CA PRO A 793 -8.98 32.28 -16.27
C PRO A 793 -7.47 32.20 -16.53
N PRO A 794 -7.02 32.28 -17.80
CA PRO A 794 -5.62 32.44 -18.16
C PRO A 794 -5.02 33.63 -17.43
N THR A 795 -3.80 33.47 -16.92
CA THR A 795 -3.07 34.52 -16.18
C THR A 795 -3.80 35.09 -14.95
N GLY A 796 -4.96 34.52 -14.57
CA GLY A 796 -5.81 35.02 -13.51
C GLY A 796 -6.70 36.21 -13.91
N ASP A 797 -6.78 36.50 -15.21
CA ASP A 797 -7.43 37.71 -15.70
C ASP A 797 -8.95 37.56 -15.85
N MET A 798 -9.68 38.23 -14.96
CA MET A 798 -11.13 38.40 -15.08
C MET A 798 -11.59 39.70 -14.39
N ASP A 799 -12.78 40.17 -14.77
CA ASP A 799 -13.55 41.23 -14.13
C ASP A 799 -14.95 40.68 -13.76
N HIS A 800 -15.81 41.52 -13.18
CA HIS A 800 -17.22 41.17 -12.92
C HIS A 800 -18.00 40.72 -14.17
N ARG A 801 -17.65 41.21 -15.35
CA ARG A 801 -18.33 40.94 -16.63
C ARG A 801 -17.95 39.55 -17.16
N VAL A 802 -16.67 39.22 -17.23
CA VAL A 802 -16.15 37.87 -17.56
C VAL A 802 -16.68 36.83 -16.57
N ARG A 803 -16.62 37.13 -15.26
CA ARG A 803 -17.15 36.26 -14.19
C ARG A 803 -18.64 35.98 -14.36
N SER A 804 -19.46 37.01 -14.56
CA SER A 804 -20.90 36.86 -14.80
C SER A 804 -21.19 36.04 -16.05
N ILE A 805 -20.43 36.22 -17.13
CA ILE A 805 -20.60 35.45 -18.37
C ILE A 805 -20.32 33.95 -18.13
N ALA A 806 -19.24 33.59 -17.43
CA ALA A 806 -18.91 32.20 -17.11
C ALA A 806 -19.99 31.53 -16.23
N ARG A 807 -20.44 32.24 -15.18
CA ARG A 807 -21.42 31.72 -14.22
C ARG A 807 -22.84 31.65 -14.76
N GLU A 808 -23.34 32.71 -15.39
CA GLU A 808 -24.75 32.83 -15.80
C GLU A 808 -25.07 32.07 -17.09
N ILE A 809 -24.09 31.88 -17.99
CA ILE A 809 -24.30 31.17 -19.25
C ILE A 809 -23.88 29.70 -19.12
N PHE A 810 -22.68 29.42 -18.62
CA PHE A 810 -22.12 28.07 -18.61
C PHE A 810 -22.25 27.37 -17.26
N GLY A 811 -22.67 28.07 -16.21
CA GLY A 811 -22.77 27.51 -14.85
C GLY A 811 -21.41 27.25 -14.19
N LEU A 812 -20.33 27.79 -14.76
CA LEU A 812 -18.98 27.52 -14.30
C LEU A 812 -18.72 28.18 -12.94
N GLU A 813 -18.11 27.41 -12.04
CA GLU A 813 -17.57 27.89 -10.78
C GLU A 813 -16.09 28.24 -10.97
N VAL A 814 -15.73 29.44 -10.55
CA VAL A 814 -14.39 30.02 -10.71
C VAL A 814 -13.46 29.47 -9.64
N ILE A 815 -12.31 28.93 -10.03
CA ILE A 815 -11.20 28.56 -9.14
C ILE A 815 -9.99 29.45 -9.44
N MET A 816 -9.64 30.28 -8.46
CA MET A 816 -8.44 31.11 -8.44
C MET A 816 -7.39 30.53 -7.48
N TRP A 817 -6.16 31.04 -7.55
CA TRP A 817 -5.09 30.71 -6.63
C TRP A 817 -4.83 31.83 -5.63
N ASN A 818 -4.35 31.48 -4.45
CA ASN A 818 -3.86 32.43 -3.46
C ASN A 818 -2.33 32.38 -3.25
N HIS A 819 -1.63 31.42 -3.86
CA HIS A 819 -0.17 31.39 -3.99
C HIS A 819 0.26 30.97 -5.41
N ASP A 820 1.31 31.60 -5.93
CA ASP A 820 1.87 31.40 -7.28
C ASP A 820 3.35 31.06 -7.13
N THR A 821 3.74 29.87 -7.58
CA THR A 821 5.14 29.41 -7.47
C THR A 821 6.07 30.06 -8.51
N PHE A 822 5.51 30.74 -9.51
CA PHE A 822 6.19 31.31 -10.68
C PHE A 822 7.03 30.30 -11.48
N ASP A 823 6.73 29.01 -11.39
CA ASP A 823 7.44 27.91 -12.05
C ASP A 823 7.53 28.10 -13.59
N TRP A 824 6.48 28.63 -14.21
CA TRP A 824 6.41 29.02 -15.61
C TRP A 824 7.55 29.94 -16.05
N ARG A 825 8.10 30.75 -15.12
CA ARG A 825 9.26 31.63 -15.37
C ARG A 825 10.60 30.89 -15.42
N MET A 826 10.69 29.61 -15.05
CA MET A 826 11.93 28.82 -15.14
C MET A 826 12.48 28.82 -16.57
N SER A 827 11.60 28.64 -17.55
CA SER A 827 11.95 28.65 -18.98
C SER A 827 12.53 29.99 -19.47
N GLN A 828 12.23 31.08 -18.75
CA GLN A 828 12.65 32.45 -19.04
C GLN A 828 13.83 32.90 -18.14
N GLY A 829 14.31 32.03 -17.25
CA GLY A 829 15.35 32.35 -16.27
C GLY A 829 14.89 33.24 -15.10
N GLY A 830 13.57 33.38 -14.89
CA GLY A 830 13.00 34.23 -13.85
C GLY A 830 12.85 33.58 -12.47
N THR A 831 13.07 32.27 -12.35
CA THR A 831 13.13 31.52 -11.07
C THR A 831 14.00 30.27 -11.22
N THR A 832 14.23 29.53 -10.13
CA THR A 832 14.93 28.23 -10.12
C THR A 832 14.18 27.21 -9.24
N PRO A 833 14.42 25.90 -9.38
CA PRO A 833 13.83 24.88 -8.51
C PRO A 833 14.08 25.13 -7.02
N GLN A 834 15.23 25.71 -6.66
CA GLN A 834 15.55 26.05 -5.26
C GLN A 834 14.71 27.23 -4.76
N ILE A 835 14.40 28.21 -5.62
CA ILE A 835 13.54 29.35 -5.28
C ILE A 835 12.08 28.89 -5.15
N ILE A 836 11.61 28.03 -6.07
CA ILE A 836 10.26 27.43 -6.01
C ILE A 836 10.10 26.61 -4.73
N ASN A 837 11.05 25.71 -4.43
CA ASN A 837 11.02 24.90 -3.23
C ASN A 837 11.09 25.75 -1.94
N ALA A 838 11.87 26.84 -1.94
CA ALA A 838 11.89 27.78 -0.84
C ALA A 838 10.55 28.52 -0.69
N SER A 839 9.95 29.01 -1.77
CA SER A 839 8.64 29.69 -1.77
C SER A 839 7.53 28.78 -1.26
N LEU A 840 7.46 27.54 -1.74
CA LEU A 840 6.51 26.54 -1.26
C LEU A 840 6.73 26.20 0.22
N THR A 841 7.99 26.01 0.64
CA THR A 841 8.31 25.72 2.04
C THR A 841 7.93 26.89 2.96
N GLU A 842 8.30 28.12 2.59
CA GLU A 842 7.98 29.35 3.32
C GLU A 842 6.46 29.53 3.42
N TRP A 843 5.74 29.44 2.31
CA TRP A 843 4.29 29.63 2.30
C TRP A 843 3.53 28.54 3.08
N ILE A 844 3.89 27.26 2.95
CA ILE A 844 3.31 26.16 3.73
C ILE A 844 3.60 26.34 5.23
N THR A 845 4.81 26.77 5.59
CA THR A 845 5.20 26.89 7.02
C THR A 845 4.73 28.18 7.69
N GLU A 846 4.63 29.31 6.99
CA GLU A 846 4.08 30.55 7.53
C GLU A 846 2.56 30.46 7.75
N GLN A 847 1.83 29.82 6.83
CA GLN A 847 0.40 29.47 7.00
C GLN A 847 0.14 28.55 8.21
N TRP A 848 1.14 27.78 8.65
CA TRP A 848 1.01 26.81 9.76
C TRP A 848 1.30 27.39 11.16
N MET A 849 1.89 28.58 11.27
CA MET A 849 2.29 29.16 12.58
C MET A 849 1.22 30.07 13.23
N GLY A 850 -0.04 30.06 12.74
CA GLY A 850 -1.05 31.06 13.09
C GLY A 850 -2.47 30.54 13.39
N ASP A 851 -2.66 29.44 14.12
CA ASP A 851 -3.93 28.91 14.69
C ASP A 851 -5.16 28.72 13.76
N GLN A 852 -5.03 29.03 12.47
CA GLN A 852 -6.01 28.82 11.40
C GLN A 852 -5.20 28.57 10.11
N ILE A 853 -5.38 27.43 9.44
CA ILE A 853 -4.94 27.33 8.04
C ILE A 853 -5.90 28.20 7.23
N SER A 854 -5.44 29.36 6.76
CA SER A 854 -6.15 30.12 5.73
C SER A 854 -6.02 29.40 4.38
N SER A 855 -6.80 28.33 4.26
CA SER A 855 -7.63 28.04 3.10
C SER A 855 -6.94 28.29 1.75
N SER A 856 -6.28 27.29 1.16
CA SER A 856 -5.19 27.54 0.19
C SER A 856 -5.28 26.81 -1.15
N VAL A 857 -5.04 27.53 -2.25
CA VAL A 857 -5.04 27.02 -3.64
C VAL A 857 -3.78 27.47 -4.37
N ILE A 858 -3.03 26.50 -4.92
CA ILE A 858 -1.75 26.71 -5.62
C ILE A 858 -1.96 26.95 -7.13
N LEU A 859 -1.07 27.77 -7.69
CA LEU A 859 -0.61 27.72 -9.09
C LEU A 859 0.87 27.29 -9.16
#